data_AF-A0A812W0S4-F1
#
_entry.id   AF-A0A812W0S4-F1
#
_cell.length_a   1.000
_cell.length_b   1.000
_cell.length_c   1.000
_cell.angle_alpha   90.00
_cell.angle_beta   90.00
_cell.angle_gamma   90.00
#
_symmetry.space_group_name_H-M   'P 1'
#
loop_
_entity.id
_entity.type
_entity.pdbx_description
1 polymer ?
#
loop_
_entity_poly.entity_id
_entity_poly.type
_entity_poly.pdbx_seq_one_letter_code
_entity_poly.pdbx_strand_id
1 'polypeptide(L)'
;MQPAHGRSRVVDTATCARAERARRDTCSRPVGGQLARRAEVLSHVPELFMRQLLGERQQRRRRFGSAALQLQLAVYHPSDKKLIVEGGYVDTKTETGFNATAIFLESLEATARSLRLDPASRSYRSSFTINYRALFPDESRNYRVDILEASIEQNAVIWAPGQPLRIFEAFGRGLMGHEMCFTEWGNLMPIDFSRCGKAMQCAEDLQRGWSDMCLLLDRRELQSRLCHDVTVARLCERDLLAVACSSQAGSQVQEVIALSEQRSARLWPVALDAAWASFEKKYISELIQIEDQARKLIVQAVESERRLRDLEARYGETEALLARPEYQSEQRKLVGSISYLNSVANFRRKGRDDLPAEVLFDAVRTIQRCDAAERNGQSTELSAAARTLCGDVVESFVAMRFYLREIGKCLERVDPHLCNNAGLVTRLVDWEESWEVGARYVQNEQLLNGICDLVAEIRLAQHVAPNLRTMCEECDVDLFLVMPRVIWLRGLIKPHGQIQVFKSLLPHRFLDPPLVGDAWNVDTELASFVEFFKAVYATLMSNWRSASRVSERAAWEILVKRVVNGDGESDKEDIYGVLAGGVRQQAEAAVEELVNKMEGWSMELQRHCAEDWNQFAGILIQCLSGERKKDASQMQFQASDGGSTCAILLFLPVPIMLHEV
;
A
#
# COMPACT_ATOMS: atom_id res chain seq x y z
N MET A 1 -56.87 20.83 -10.72
CA MET A 1 -56.29 21.50 -11.91
C MET A 1 -55.22 20.59 -12.51
N GLN A 2 -55.15 20.55 -13.84
CA GLN A 2 -54.66 19.45 -14.70
C GLN A 2 -53.12 19.27 -14.75
N PRO A 3 -52.63 18.09 -15.20
CA PRO A 3 -51.24 17.84 -15.58
C PRO A 3 -51.03 17.86 -17.12
N ALA A 4 -49.85 18.24 -17.58
CA ALA A 4 -49.49 18.28 -19.00
C ALA A 4 -48.53 17.14 -19.40
N HIS A 5 -48.93 16.40 -20.44
CA HIS A 5 -48.15 15.41 -21.18
C HIS A 5 -47.21 16.07 -22.20
N GLY A 6 -46.06 15.43 -22.47
CA GLY A 6 -45.20 15.72 -23.63
C GLY A 6 -44.63 14.44 -24.23
N ARG A 7 -45.09 14.09 -25.44
CA ARG A 7 -44.72 12.91 -26.24
C ARG A 7 -43.48 13.15 -27.11
N SER A 8 -42.67 12.09 -27.23
CA SER A 8 -42.11 11.45 -28.44
C SER A 8 -41.53 12.29 -29.59
N ARG A 9 -40.28 11.97 -29.98
CA ARG A 9 -39.92 11.80 -31.40
C ARG A 9 -38.71 10.86 -31.56
N VAL A 10 -38.98 9.76 -32.26
CA VAL A 10 -38.04 8.81 -32.88
C VAL A 10 -37.54 9.42 -34.19
N VAL A 11 -36.24 9.27 -34.49
CA VAL A 11 -35.70 9.51 -35.84
C VAL A 11 -34.77 8.35 -36.20
N ASP A 12 -35.28 7.46 -37.04
CA ASP A 12 -34.53 6.54 -37.89
C ASP A 12 -33.87 7.32 -39.03
N THR A 13 -32.63 6.97 -39.38
CA THR A 13 -32.11 7.19 -40.75
C THR A 13 -31.20 6.04 -41.16
N ALA A 14 -31.67 5.23 -42.11
CA ALA A 14 -30.89 4.32 -42.91
C ALA A 14 -31.03 4.73 -44.39
N THR A 15 -30.01 4.35 -45.17
CA THR A 15 -29.97 4.21 -46.64
C THR A 15 -29.51 5.43 -47.45
N CYS A 16 -28.34 5.31 -48.09
CA CYS A 16 -28.21 5.64 -49.51
C CYS A 16 -27.00 4.90 -50.14
N ALA A 17 -27.29 4.07 -51.15
CA ALA A 17 -26.34 3.41 -52.02
C ALA A 17 -26.77 3.60 -53.48
N ARG A 18 -25.76 3.72 -54.35
CA ARG A 18 -25.75 3.64 -55.84
C ARG A 18 -26.05 4.90 -56.68
N ALA A 19 -25.01 5.36 -57.39
CA ALA A 19 -24.86 5.40 -58.86
C ALA A 19 -23.35 5.65 -59.13
N GLU A 20 -22.64 5.04 -60.07
CA GLU A 20 -22.80 5.14 -61.53
C GLU A 20 -21.98 4.05 -62.27
N ARG A 21 -22.38 3.75 -63.51
CA ARG A 21 -21.93 2.63 -64.37
C ARG A 21 -20.85 3.05 -65.39
N ALA A 22 -20.18 2.00 -65.88
CA ALA A 22 -19.92 1.67 -67.30
C ALA A 22 -18.52 1.93 -67.90
N ARG A 23 -17.84 0.83 -68.26
CA ARG A 23 -17.16 0.48 -69.54
C ARG A 23 -16.31 -0.79 -69.28
N ARG A 24 -16.16 -1.79 -70.12
CA ARG A 24 -16.78 -2.31 -71.35
C ARG A 24 -16.23 -3.75 -71.47
N ASP A 25 -17.07 -4.72 -71.83
CA ASP A 25 -16.64 -6.06 -72.22
C ASP A 25 -15.81 -6.04 -73.51
N THR A 26 -14.90 -7.01 -73.70
CA THR A 26 -14.98 -7.96 -74.82
C THR A 26 -13.87 -9.03 -74.82
N CYS A 27 -14.32 -10.26 -75.09
CA CYS A 27 -13.75 -11.27 -75.98
C CYS A 27 -13.03 -12.49 -75.39
N SER A 28 -13.82 -13.55 -75.23
CA SER A 28 -13.43 -14.96 -75.32
C SER A 28 -13.32 -15.37 -76.79
N ARG A 29 -12.29 -16.16 -77.18
CA ARG A 29 -12.44 -17.50 -77.77
C ARG A 29 -11.09 -18.20 -78.07
N PRO A 30 -11.08 -19.55 -78.13
CA PRO A 30 -9.90 -20.42 -78.21
C PRO A 30 -9.63 -20.90 -79.65
N VAL A 31 -8.53 -21.66 -79.85
CA VAL A 31 -8.44 -22.94 -80.61
C VAL A 31 -6.96 -23.32 -80.85
N GLY A 32 -6.60 -24.53 -80.42
CA GLY A 32 -5.96 -25.59 -81.24
C GLY A 32 -4.58 -25.39 -81.88
N GLY A 33 -3.59 -26.06 -81.28
CA GLY A 33 -2.79 -27.12 -81.94
C GLY A 33 -1.69 -26.74 -82.94
N GLN A 34 -0.45 -27.14 -82.64
CA GLN A 34 0.28 -28.10 -83.49
C GLN A 34 1.56 -28.61 -82.81
N LEU A 35 1.72 -29.93 -82.93
CA LEU A 35 2.85 -30.76 -82.57
C LEU A 35 4.04 -30.60 -83.54
N ALA A 36 5.23 -30.90 -83.01
CA ALA A 36 6.40 -31.46 -83.66
C ALA A 36 7.26 -30.54 -84.56
N ARG A 37 8.48 -30.25 -84.09
CA ARG A 37 9.72 -30.92 -84.56
C ARG A 37 10.97 -30.38 -83.86
N ARG A 38 11.94 -31.29 -83.75
CA ARG A 38 13.37 -31.12 -83.46
C ARG A 38 13.82 -31.10 -82.00
N ALA A 39 13.95 -32.33 -81.49
CA ALA A 39 15.13 -32.80 -80.80
C ALA A 39 16.42 -32.57 -81.61
N GLU A 40 17.56 -32.60 -80.90
CA GLU A 40 18.96 -32.44 -81.33
C GLU A 40 19.43 -31.02 -81.63
N VAL A 41 19.87 -30.30 -80.58
CA VAL A 41 21.27 -29.87 -80.37
C VAL A 41 21.45 -29.59 -78.86
N LEU A 42 21.72 -30.65 -78.08
CA LEU A 42 22.17 -30.54 -76.68
C LEU A 42 23.41 -31.41 -76.50
N SER A 43 24.55 -30.87 -76.88
CA SER A 43 25.84 -31.24 -76.33
C SER A 43 26.67 -29.95 -76.31
N HIS A 44 27.12 -29.53 -75.11
CA HIS A 44 27.90 -28.30 -74.79
C HIS A 44 27.17 -27.10 -74.16
N VAL A 45 26.21 -27.32 -73.25
CA VAL A 45 25.70 -26.29 -72.30
C VAL A 45 25.96 -26.56 -70.78
N PRO A 46 26.45 -27.72 -70.29
CA PRO A 46 26.57 -27.91 -68.84
C PRO A 46 27.60 -27.01 -68.14
N GLU A 47 28.68 -26.59 -68.80
CA GLU A 47 29.80 -25.92 -68.11
C GLU A 47 29.57 -24.42 -67.82
N LEU A 48 28.92 -23.69 -68.73
CA LEU A 48 28.65 -22.26 -68.55
C LEU A 48 27.50 -22.01 -67.55
N PHE A 49 26.46 -22.86 -67.56
CA PHE A 49 25.37 -22.79 -66.60
C PHE A 49 25.84 -23.17 -65.17
N MET A 50 26.72 -24.18 -65.06
CA MET A 50 27.33 -24.55 -63.78
C MET A 50 28.31 -23.48 -63.27
N ARG A 51 29.09 -22.82 -64.13
CA ARG A 51 29.96 -21.69 -63.71
C ARG A 51 29.15 -20.48 -63.24
N GLN A 52 28.00 -20.21 -63.85
CA GLN A 52 27.13 -19.11 -63.44
C GLN A 52 26.42 -19.41 -62.10
N LEU A 53 25.95 -20.64 -61.89
CA LEU A 53 25.43 -21.11 -60.60
C LEU A 53 26.50 -21.18 -59.49
N LEU A 54 27.73 -21.58 -59.82
CA LEU A 54 28.85 -21.59 -58.88
C LEU A 54 29.33 -20.17 -58.56
N GLY A 55 29.29 -19.25 -59.52
CA GLY A 55 29.56 -17.83 -59.33
C GLY A 55 28.52 -17.16 -58.44
N GLU A 56 27.22 -17.42 -58.66
CA GLU A 56 26.14 -16.94 -57.79
C GLU A 56 26.20 -17.58 -56.40
N ARG A 57 26.59 -18.85 -56.28
CA ARG A 57 26.84 -19.53 -54.99
C ARG A 57 28.05 -18.95 -54.25
N GLN A 58 29.14 -18.61 -54.94
CA GLN A 58 30.30 -17.95 -54.33
C GLN A 58 29.99 -16.50 -53.93
N GLN A 59 29.20 -15.78 -54.71
CA GLN A 59 28.78 -14.41 -54.40
C GLN A 59 27.76 -14.39 -53.25
N ARG A 60 26.88 -15.39 -53.16
CA ARG A 60 26.07 -15.67 -51.96
C ARG A 60 26.96 -16.04 -50.77
N ARG A 61 27.93 -16.94 -50.90
CA ARG A 61 28.91 -17.26 -49.83
C ARG A 61 29.66 -16.03 -49.32
N ARG A 62 30.05 -15.08 -50.18
CA ARG A 62 30.72 -13.83 -49.76
C ARG A 62 29.76 -12.85 -49.06
N ARG A 63 28.52 -12.70 -49.53
CA ARG A 63 27.50 -11.86 -48.88
C ARG A 63 26.97 -12.45 -47.56
N PHE A 64 26.85 -13.78 -47.46
CA PHE A 64 26.34 -14.47 -46.27
C PHE A 64 27.42 -14.80 -45.23
N GLY A 65 28.65 -15.11 -45.66
CA GLY A 65 29.81 -15.19 -44.78
C GLY A 65 30.05 -13.85 -44.08
N SER A 66 29.85 -12.72 -44.77
CA SER A 66 29.86 -11.39 -44.15
C SER A 66 28.76 -11.19 -43.11
N ALA A 67 27.56 -11.79 -43.27
CA ALA A 67 26.46 -11.63 -42.33
C ALA A 67 26.62 -12.50 -41.07
N ALA A 68 27.14 -13.72 -41.22
CA ALA A 68 27.49 -14.59 -40.09
C ALA A 68 28.72 -14.06 -39.33
N LEU A 69 29.71 -13.54 -40.06
CA LEU A 69 30.86 -12.84 -39.47
C LEU A 69 30.44 -11.51 -38.85
N GLN A 70 29.45 -10.80 -39.39
CA GLN A 70 28.83 -9.62 -38.74
C GLN A 70 27.98 -10.01 -37.52
N LEU A 71 27.39 -11.20 -37.49
CA LEU A 71 26.68 -11.74 -36.32
C LEU A 71 27.67 -12.04 -35.19
N GLN A 72 28.78 -12.72 -35.53
CA GLN A 72 29.91 -12.89 -34.62
C GLN A 72 30.46 -11.52 -34.22
N LEU A 73 30.82 -10.63 -35.15
CA LEU A 73 31.41 -9.32 -34.83
C LEU A 73 30.47 -8.31 -34.15
N ALA A 74 29.14 -8.42 -34.29
CA ALA A 74 28.17 -7.56 -33.61
C ALA A 74 27.86 -8.06 -32.20
N VAL A 75 27.82 -9.38 -31.99
CA VAL A 75 27.75 -9.99 -30.64
C VAL A 75 29.11 -9.90 -29.93
N TYR A 76 30.22 -9.90 -30.68
CA TYR A 76 31.60 -9.71 -30.20
C TYR A 76 32.09 -8.27 -30.29
N HIS A 77 31.25 -7.28 -30.60
CA HIS A 77 31.74 -5.90 -30.52
C HIS A 77 32.09 -5.67 -29.05
N PRO A 78 33.34 -5.34 -28.71
CA PRO A 78 33.79 -5.24 -27.33
C PRO A 78 33.25 -3.94 -26.76
N SER A 79 31.96 -3.91 -26.43
CA SER A 79 31.56 -3.20 -25.24
C SER A 79 32.18 -3.99 -24.09
N ASP A 80 33.33 -3.54 -23.58
CA ASP A 80 34.12 -4.13 -22.48
C ASP A 80 33.32 -4.42 -21.18
N LYS A 81 32.02 -4.16 -21.17
CA LYS A 81 31.10 -4.41 -20.08
C LYS A 81 30.49 -5.78 -20.25
N LYS A 82 31.17 -6.80 -19.72
CA LYS A 82 30.58 -8.12 -19.49
C LYS A 82 29.34 -7.94 -18.60
N LEU A 83 28.31 -8.76 -18.83
CA LEU A 83 27.23 -8.91 -17.86
C LEU A 83 27.84 -9.24 -16.50
N ILE A 84 27.44 -8.48 -15.49
CA ILE A 84 27.91 -8.69 -14.12
C ILE A 84 27.06 -9.82 -13.56
N VAL A 85 27.72 -10.89 -13.14
CA VAL A 85 27.07 -12.06 -12.54
C VAL A 85 27.58 -12.19 -11.11
N GLU A 86 26.68 -12.04 -10.14
CA GLU A 86 26.98 -12.20 -8.73
C GLU A 86 26.21 -13.42 -8.19
N GLY A 87 26.93 -14.35 -7.56
CA GLY A 87 26.30 -15.56 -6.99
C GLY A 87 25.60 -16.47 -7.99
N GLY A 88 25.96 -16.40 -9.28
CA GLY A 88 25.33 -17.18 -10.36
C GLY A 88 24.09 -16.55 -10.99
N TYR A 89 23.73 -15.33 -10.57
CA TYR A 89 22.61 -14.57 -11.13
C TYR A 89 23.11 -13.29 -11.80
N VAL A 90 22.42 -12.86 -12.85
CA VAL A 90 22.69 -11.55 -13.47
C VAL A 90 22.35 -10.47 -12.44
N ASP A 91 23.32 -9.63 -12.13
CA ASP A 91 23.09 -8.49 -11.25
C ASP A 91 22.29 -7.42 -12.00
N THR A 92 21.01 -7.30 -11.67
CA THR A 92 20.11 -6.26 -12.15
C THR A 92 19.87 -5.17 -11.11
N LYS A 93 20.35 -5.36 -9.87
CA LYS A 93 19.99 -4.54 -8.71
C LYS A 93 20.98 -3.42 -8.44
N THR A 94 22.27 -3.66 -8.68
CA THR A 94 23.25 -2.58 -8.60
C THR A 94 23.13 -1.68 -9.83
N GLU A 95 23.43 -0.39 -9.67
CA GLU A 95 23.46 0.55 -10.81
C GLU A 95 24.42 0.07 -11.90
N THR A 96 25.56 -0.52 -11.53
CA THR A 96 26.53 -1.09 -12.46
C THR A 96 25.98 -2.30 -13.21
N GLY A 97 25.30 -3.20 -12.50
CA GLY A 97 24.71 -4.41 -13.06
C GLY A 97 23.54 -4.10 -14.00
N PHE A 98 22.64 -3.20 -13.57
CA PHE A 98 21.55 -2.68 -14.39
C PHE A 98 22.07 -2.10 -15.71
N ASN A 99 23.08 -1.21 -15.65
CA ASN A 99 23.66 -0.58 -16.83
C ASN A 99 24.35 -1.59 -17.77
N ALA A 100 25.07 -2.57 -17.23
CA ALA A 100 25.68 -3.64 -18.02
C ALA A 100 24.61 -4.48 -18.74
N THR A 101 23.52 -4.78 -18.05
CA THR A 101 22.38 -5.53 -18.58
C THR A 101 21.64 -4.76 -19.67
N ALA A 102 21.42 -3.46 -19.50
CA ALA A 102 20.81 -2.60 -20.51
C ALA A 102 21.63 -2.60 -21.81
N ILE A 103 22.95 -2.39 -21.74
CA ILE A 103 23.84 -2.39 -22.91
C ILE A 103 23.81 -3.75 -23.64
N PHE A 104 23.79 -4.84 -22.87
CA PHE A 104 23.66 -6.18 -23.44
C PHE A 104 22.34 -6.35 -24.21
N LEU A 105 21.21 -5.95 -23.62
CA LEU A 105 19.89 -6.04 -24.24
C LEU A 105 19.75 -5.16 -25.49
N GLU A 106 20.33 -3.95 -25.48
CA GLU A 106 20.42 -3.07 -26.65
C GLU A 106 21.25 -3.70 -27.78
N SER A 107 22.37 -4.35 -27.43
CA SER A 107 23.25 -5.03 -28.40
C SER A 107 22.56 -6.23 -29.04
N LEU A 108 21.78 -6.98 -28.24
CA LEU A 108 20.94 -8.08 -28.71
C LEU A 108 19.89 -7.58 -29.72
N GLU A 109 19.23 -6.46 -29.41
CA GLU A 109 18.25 -5.84 -30.30
C GLU A 109 18.90 -5.35 -31.61
N ALA A 110 20.04 -4.66 -31.52
CA ALA A 110 20.80 -4.17 -32.66
C ALA A 110 21.28 -5.32 -33.57
N THR A 111 21.67 -6.45 -32.98
CA THR A 111 22.03 -7.67 -33.71
C THR A 111 20.82 -8.22 -34.46
N ALA A 112 19.67 -8.36 -33.80
CA ALA A 112 18.47 -8.86 -34.41
C ALA A 112 17.94 -7.94 -35.54
N ARG A 113 18.12 -6.61 -35.40
CA ARG A 113 17.87 -5.63 -36.48
C ARG A 113 18.82 -5.80 -37.66
N SER A 114 20.13 -5.96 -37.40
CA SER A 114 21.15 -6.17 -38.43
C SER A 114 20.91 -7.44 -39.25
N LEU A 115 20.37 -8.47 -38.59
CA LEU A 115 19.98 -9.73 -39.23
C LEU A 115 18.64 -9.69 -39.96
N ARG A 116 17.91 -8.56 -39.88
CA ARG A 116 16.57 -8.40 -40.45
C ARG A 116 15.61 -9.49 -39.99
N LEU A 117 15.66 -9.81 -38.70
CA LEU A 117 14.74 -10.76 -38.10
C LEU A 117 13.41 -10.06 -37.85
N ASP A 118 12.34 -10.63 -38.40
CA ASP A 118 10.98 -10.14 -38.17
C ASP A 118 10.70 -10.12 -36.65
N PRO A 119 10.28 -8.99 -36.08
CA PRO A 119 9.96 -8.92 -34.67
C PRO A 119 8.70 -9.72 -34.36
N ALA A 120 8.69 -10.38 -33.20
CA ALA A 120 7.48 -10.95 -32.64
C ALA A 120 6.43 -9.84 -32.45
N SER A 121 5.16 -10.18 -32.72
CA SER A 121 4.05 -9.22 -32.63
C SER A 121 3.91 -8.65 -31.22
N ARG A 122 3.84 -7.32 -31.14
CA ARG A 122 3.69 -6.54 -29.91
C ARG A 122 2.42 -5.68 -29.91
N SER A 123 1.46 -6.00 -30.78
CA SER A 123 0.18 -5.28 -30.85
C SER A 123 -0.61 -5.29 -29.54
N TYR A 124 -0.32 -6.23 -28.63
CA TYR A 124 -0.89 -6.24 -27.28
C TYR A 124 -0.51 -5.00 -26.44
N ARG A 125 0.58 -4.30 -26.76
CA ARG A 125 1.00 -3.07 -26.06
C ARG A 125 -0.05 -1.97 -26.17
N SER A 126 -0.87 -1.96 -27.22
CA SER A 126 -1.96 -1.01 -27.36
C SER A 126 -3.06 -1.17 -26.31
N SER A 127 -3.17 -2.36 -25.69
CA SER A 127 -4.12 -2.62 -24.59
C SER A 127 -3.58 -2.31 -23.20
N PHE A 128 -2.30 -1.94 -23.08
CA PHE A 128 -1.72 -1.56 -21.78
C PHE A 128 -2.29 -0.21 -21.28
N THR A 129 -2.24 0.00 -19.96
CA THR A 129 -2.61 1.30 -19.36
C THR A 129 -1.66 2.40 -19.86
N ILE A 130 -2.04 3.67 -19.68
CA ILE A 130 -1.25 4.81 -20.16
C ILE A 130 0.18 4.77 -19.60
N ASN A 131 0.33 4.40 -18.32
CA ASN A 131 1.63 4.32 -17.65
C ASN A 131 2.55 3.27 -18.30
N TYR A 132 2.04 2.06 -18.56
CA TYR A 132 2.82 1.02 -19.23
C TYR A 132 3.04 1.32 -20.71
N ARG A 133 2.08 1.96 -21.40
CA ARG A 133 2.30 2.41 -22.79
C ARG A 133 3.42 3.44 -22.89
N ALA A 134 3.62 4.30 -21.88
CA ALA A 134 4.74 5.23 -21.87
C ALA A 134 6.11 4.51 -21.83
N LEU A 135 6.18 3.30 -21.25
CA LEU A 135 7.39 2.47 -21.24
C LEU A 135 7.66 1.81 -22.60
N PHE A 136 6.65 1.72 -23.47
CA PHE A 136 6.71 1.12 -24.80
C PHE A 136 6.06 2.03 -25.85
N PRO A 137 6.79 3.06 -26.34
CA PRO A 137 6.21 4.09 -27.22
C PRO A 137 5.71 3.54 -28.56
N ASP A 138 6.16 2.36 -28.98
CA ASP A 138 5.75 1.69 -30.21
C ASP A 138 5.73 0.15 -30.09
N GLU A 139 5.37 -0.51 -31.20
CA GLU A 139 5.37 -1.97 -31.34
C GLU A 139 6.75 -2.54 -31.70
N SER A 140 7.81 -1.72 -31.69
CA SER A 140 9.15 -2.18 -32.03
C SER A 140 9.71 -3.12 -30.97
N ARG A 141 10.68 -3.95 -31.38
CA ARG A 141 11.46 -4.78 -30.47
C ARG A 141 12.19 -3.85 -29.51
N ASN A 142 11.93 -3.98 -28.22
CA ASN A 142 12.58 -3.23 -27.15
C ASN A 142 12.66 -4.15 -25.93
N TYR A 143 13.89 -4.51 -25.55
CA TYR A 143 14.16 -5.37 -24.40
C TYR A 143 14.55 -4.51 -23.22
N ARG A 144 13.79 -4.62 -22.13
CA ARG A 144 14.02 -3.85 -20.91
C ARG A 144 14.59 -4.71 -19.77
N VAL A 145 15.43 -4.11 -18.94
CA VAL A 145 16.07 -4.77 -17.80
C VAL A 145 15.05 -5.21 -16.76
N ASP A 146 14.01 -4.42 -16.50
CA ASP A 146 12.93 -4.72 -15.55
C ASP A 146 12.14 -6.00 -15.92
N ILE A 147 11.87 -6.23 -17.20
CA ILE A 147 11.24 -7.46 -17.70
C ILE A 147 12.19 -8.65 -17.53
N LEU A 148 13.48 -8.48 -17.84
CA LEU A 148 14.46 -9.56 -17.66
C LEU A 148 14.61 -9.92 -16.19
N GLU A 149 14.76 -8.92 -15.33
CA GLU A 149 14.81 -9.08 -13.87
C GLU A 149 13.58 -9.85 -13.39
N ALA A 150 12.38 -9.43 -13.77
CA ALA A 150 11.15 -10.14 -13.41
C ALA A 150 11.08 -11.60 -13.92
N SER A 151 11.73 -11.91 -15.05
CA SER A 151 11.81 -13.28 -15.58
C SER A 151 12.79 -14.16 -14.82
N ILE A 152 13.83 -13.57 -14.24
CA ILE A 152 14.86 -14.25 -13.43
C ILE A 152 14.38 -14.40 -11.98
N GLU A 153 13.74 -13.36 -11.44
CA GLU A 153 13.19 -13.31 -10.09
C GLU A 153 11.83 -14.03 -10.02
N GLN A 154 11.85 -15.35 -10.18
CA GLN A 154 10.67 -16.25 -10.12
C GLN A 154 9.89 -16.20 -8.78
N ASN A 155 10.36 -15.39 -7.82
CA ASN A 155 9.75 -15.18 -6.51
C ASN A 155 9.36 -13.72 -6.26
N ALA A 156 9.05 -12.95 -7.32
CA ALA A 156 8.41 -11.64 -7.15
C ALA A 156 7.04 -11.83 -6.48
N VAL A 157 7.03 -11.84 -5.15
CA VAL A 157 5.82 -11.77 -4.34
C VAL A 157 5.38 -10.32 -4.36
N ILE A 158 4.46 -10.00 -5.26
CA ILE A 158 3.75 -8.75 -5.17
C ILE A 158 2.68 -8.94 -4.11
N TRP A 159 2.74 -8.10 -3.09
CA TRP A 159 1.72 -8.12 -2.08
C TRP A 159 0.60 -7.17 -2.53
N ALA A 160 -0.55 -7.75 -2.87
CA ALA A 160 -1.79 -6.99 -2.98
C ALA A 160 -2.70 -7.36 -1.80
N PRO A 161 -3.74 -6.57 -1.50
CA PRO A 161 -4.27 -6.34 -0.16
C PRO A 161 -4.41 -7.59 0.73
N GLY A 162 -3.44 -7.77 1.64
CA GLY A 162 -3.43 -8.83 2.66
C GLY A 162 -3.01 -10.23 2.20
N GLN A 163 -2.78 -10.46 0.91
CA GLN A 163 -2.32 -11.76 0.41
C GLN A 163 -1.04 -11.63 -0.42
N PRO A 164 -0.05 -12.53 -0.22
CA PRO A 164 1.07 -12.62 -1.14
C PRO A 164 0.52 -13.09 -2.50
N LEU A 165 0.38 -12.17 -3.44
CA LEU A 165 0.12 -12.53 -4.83
C LEU A 165 1.45 -12.91 -5.44
N ARG A 166 1.71 -14.21 -5.38
CA ARG A 166 2.73 -14.83 -6.21
C ARG A 166 2.25 -14.71 -7.63
N ILE A 167 2.83 -13.75 -8.35
CA ILE A 167 2.67 -13.57 -9.81
C ILE A 167 2.62 -14.97 -10.46
N PHE A 168 3.59 -15.82 -10.12
CA PHE A 168 3.77 -17.16 -10.69
C PHE A 168 2.80 -18.27 -10.23
N GLU A 169 2.02 -18.11 -9.15
CA GLU A 169 1.00 -19.10 -8.78
C GLU A 169 -0.25 -18.99 -9.70
N ALA A 170 -0.57 -17.79 -10.17
CA ALA A 170 -1.61 -17.57 -11.19
C ALA A 170 -1.19 -18.07 -12.59
N PHE A 171 0.13 -18.13 -12.86
CA PHE A 171 0.71 -18.62 -14.11
C PHE A 171 0.63 -20.15 -14.34
N GLY A 172 0.13 -20.91 -13.37
CA GLY A 172 -0.24 -22.33 -13.42
C GLY A 172 0.41 -23.19 -14.53
N ARG A 173 1.47 -23.94 -14.20
CA ARG A 173 2.07 -25.08 -14.95
C ARG A 173 2.43 -24.90 -16.45
N GLY A 174 1.99 -23.86 -17.14
CA GLY A 174 2.12 -23.69 -18.59
C GLY A 174 3.41 -23.02 -19.04
N LEU A 175 4.16 -22.41 -18.12
CA LEU A 175 5.42 -21.70 -18.42
C LEU A 175 6.69 -22.39 -17.90
N MET A 176 6.58 -23.58 -17.26
CA MET A 176 7.78 -24.37 -16.90
C MET A 176 8.67 -24.68 -18.12
N GLY A 177 8.10 -24.73 -19.34
CA GLY A 177 8.87 -24.89 -20.58
C GLY A 177 9.72 -23.68 -20.97
N HIS A 178 9.40 -22.46 -20.49
CA HIS A 178 10.20 -21.25 -20.70
C HIS A 178 11.09 -20.90 -19.49
N GLU A 179 10.76 -21.38 -18.29
CA GLU A 179 11.65 -21.32 -17.09
C GLU A 179 13.03 -21.91 -17.39
N MET A 180 13.06 -22.99 -18.17
CA MET A 180 14.29 -23.59 -18.64
C MET A 180 15.09 -22.67 -19.58
N CYS A 181 14.44 -22.01 -20.54
CA CYS A 181 15.16 -21.17 -21.51
C CYS A 181 15.91 -20.02 -20.86
N PHE A 182 15.36 -19.36 -19.82
CA PHE A 182 16.02 -18.22 -19.16
C PHE A 182 17.00 -18.65 -18.05
N THR A 183 16.74 -19.75 -17.34
CA THR A 183 17.69 -20.30 -16.36
C THR A 183 18.91 -20.93 -17.05
N GLU A 184 18.70 -21.63 -18.17
CA GLU A 184 19.80 -22.10 -19.04
C GLU A 184 20.52 -20.93 -19.73
N TRP A 185 19.85 -19.80 -19.98
CA TRP A 185 20.50 -18.57 -20.45
C TRP A 185 21.54 -18.06 -19.44
N GLY A 186 21.20 -18.02 -18.15
CA GLY A 186 22.14 -17.68 -17.08
C GLY A 186 23.31 -18.66 -16.98
N ASN A 187 23.08 -19.95 -17.27
CA ASN A 187 24.10 -20.99 -17.26
C ASN A 187 24.97 -21.04 -18.55
N LEU A 188 24.50 -20.47 -19.67
CA LEU A 188 25.24 -20.37 -20.93
C LEU A 188 26.16 -19.12 -20.98
N MET A 189 25.93 -18.14 -20.12
CA MET A 189 26.69 -16.88 -20.04
C MET A 189 28.09 -16.94 -19.41
N PRO A 190 28.44 -17.85 -18.47
CA PRO A 190 29.79 -17.91 -17.90
C PRO A 190 30.76 -18.73 -18.76
N ILE A 191 30.44 -19.00 -20.04
CA ILE A 191 31.46 -19.50 -20.96
C ILE A 191 32.45 -18.36 -21.18
N ASP A 192 33.60 -18.45 -20.52
CA ASP A 192 34.73 -17.54 -20.71
C ASP A 192 35.31 -17.73 -22.12
N PHE A 193 34.71 -17.03 -23.10
CA PHE A 193 35.14 -17.07 -24.50
C PHE A 193 36.56 -16.51 -24.70
N SER A 194 37.17 -15.88 -23.69
CA SER A 194 38.56 -15.41 -23.75
C SER A 194 39.58 -16.56 -23.82
N ARG A 195 39.19 -17.80 -23.48
CA ARG A 195 40.03 -19.00 -23.64
C ARG A 195 39.79 -19.80 -24.92
N CYS A 196 38.82 -19.43 -25.76
CA CYS A 196 38.42 -20.21 -26.93
C CYS A 196 39.23 -19.86 -28.19
N GLY A 197 40.50 -20.27 -28.20
CA GLY A 197 41.35 -20.29 -29.40
C GLY A 197 41.08 -21.46 -30.37
N LYS A 198 40.02 -22.26 -30.16
CA LYS A 198 39.69 -23.42 -30.99
C LYS A 198 38.18 -23.52 -31.24
N ALA A 199 37.77 -23.15 -32.46
CA ALA A 199 36.38 -23.09 -32.89
C ALA A 199 35.60 -24.42 -32.79
N MET A 200 36.27 -25.59 -32.81
CA MET A 200 35.61 -26.90 -32.72
C MET A 200 35.11 -27.26 -31.31
N GLN A 201 35.80 -26.85 -30.25
CA GLN A 201 35.38 -27.17 -28.87
C GLN A 201 34.15 -26.32 -28.47
N CYS A 202 34.14 -25.05 -28.91
CA CYS A 202 33.01 -24.14 -28.77
C CYS A 202 31.75 -24.67 -29.46
N ALA A 203 31.89 -25.28 -30.65
CA ALA A 203 30.78 -25.88 -31.37
C ALA A 203 30.22 -27.12 -30.66
N GLU A 204 31.08 -27.96 -30.05
CA GLU A 204 30.66 -29.12 -29.25
C GLU A 204 29.97 -28.72 -27.94
N ASP A 205 30.43 -27.66 -27.27
CA ASP A 205 29.81 -27.17 -26.03
C ASP A 205 28.48 -26.43 -26.30
N LEU A 206 28.39 -25.67 -27.40
CA LEU A 206 27.12 -25.13 -27.93
C LEU A 206 26.17 -26.24 -28.36
N GLN A 207 26.70 -27.30 -29.01
CA GLN A 207 25.91 -28.44 -29.44
C GLN A 207 25.44 -29.30 -28.26
N ARG A 208 26.22 -29.42 -27.18
CA ARG A 208 25.79 -30.07 -25.92
C ARG A 208 24.72 -29.25 -25.21
N GLY A 209 24.96 -27.96 -25.00
CA GLY A 209 23.96 -27.07 -24.41
C GLY A 209 22.66 -27.06 -25.22
N TRP A 210 22.76 -27.15 -26.55
CA TRP A 210 21.61 -27.24 -27.45
C TRP A 210 20.93 -28.62 -27.46
N SER A 211 21.68 -29.71 -27.41
CA SER A 211 21.15 -31.09 -27.33
C SER A 211 20.43 -31.33 -26.00
N ASP A 212 20.96 -30.79 -24.90
CA ASP A 212 20.34 -30.87 -23.57
C ASP A 212 19.04 -30.04 -23.53
N MET A 213 19.05 -28.83 -24.10
CA MET A 213 17.86 -27.99 -24.26
C MET A 213 16.79 -28.66 -25.16
N CYS A 214 17.20 -29.30 -26.28
CA CYS A 214 16.28 -30.00 -27.19
C CYS A 214 15.70 -31.30 -26.61
N LEU A 215 16.42 -31.97 -25.71
CA LEU A 215 15.94 -33.17 -25.00
C LEU A 215 14.92 -32.84 -23.92
N LEU A 216 15.01 -31.65 -23.34
CA LEU A 216 14.13 -31.20 -22.25
C LEU A 216 12.88 -30.45 -22.74
N LEU A 217 12.90 -29.89 -23.95
CA LEU A 217 11.73 -29.32 -24.64
C LEU A 217 10.73 -30.37 -25.20
N ASP A 218 10.92 -31.66 -24.93
CA ASP A 218 10.10 -32.76 -25.46
C ASP A 218 8.79 -32.99 -24.66
N ARG A 219 7.86 -32.01 -24.68
CA ARG A 219 6.43 -32.27 -24.46
C ARG A 219 5.49 -31.47 -25.38
N ARG A 220 4.96 -32.22 -26.36
CA ARG A 220 3.69 -32.17 -27.12
C ARG A 220 3.14 -30.87 -27.73
N GLU A 221 3.37 -29.66 -27.20
CA GLU A 221 2.66 -28.47 -27.71
C GLU A 221 3.51 -27.61 -28.67
N LEU A 222 4.82 -27.49 -28.43
CA LEU A 222 5.77 -26.96 -29.43
C LEU A 222 5.98 -27.92 -30.61
N GLN A 223 5.77 -29.22 -30.38
CA GLN A 223 5.95 -30.29 -31.37
C GLN A 223 5.03 -30.12 -32.57
N SER A 224 3.81 -29.61 -32.39
CA SER A 224 2.87 -29.37 -33.50
C SER A 224 3.37 -28.32 -34.52
N ARG A 225 4.05 -27.27 -34.05
CA ARG A 225 4.51 -26.16 -34.92
C ARG A 225 5.97 -26.26 -35.34
N LEU A 226 6.83 -26.89 -34.55
CA LEU A 226 8.25 -27.10 -34.87
C LEU A 226 8.57 -28.47 -35.49
N CYS A 227 7.67 -29.47 -35.46
CA CYS A 227 7.98 -30.79 -36.04
C CYS A 227 8.23 -30.75 -37.54
N HIS A 228 7.68 -29.79 -38.30
CA HIS A 228 8.00 -29.75 -39.72
C HIS A 228 9.47 -29.39 -40.00
N ASP A 229 10.11 -28.62 -39.11
CA ASP A 229 11.51 -28.21 -39.26
C ASP A 229 12.50 -29.07 -38.44
N VAL A 230 12.09 -29.61 -37.29
CA VAL A 230 12.93 -30.49 -36.47
C VAL A 230 12.99 -31.91 -37.04
N THR A 231 11.94 -32.40 -37.70
CA THR A 231 12.01 -33.66 -38.46
C THR A 231 12.98 -33.54 -39.64
N VAL A 232 13.13 -32.34 -40.23
CA VAL A 232 14.18 -32.06 -41.23
C VAL A 232 15.58 -32.07 -40.60
N ALA A 233 15.75 -31.57 -39.37
CA ALA A 233 17.03 -31.64 -38.66
C ALA A 233 17.45 -33.08 -38.28
N ARG A 234 16.51 -33.92 -37.82
CA ARG A 234 16.77 -35.34 -37.53
C ARG A 234 16.95 -36.21 -38.78
N LEU A 235 16.30 -35.87 -39.89
CA LEU A 235 16.60 -36.47 -41.21
C LEU A 235 18.01 -36.07 -41.67
N CYS A 236 18.43 -34.81 -41.47
CA CYS A 236 19.81 -34.39 -41.73
C CYS A 236 20.85 -35.12 -40.85
N GLU A 237 20.54 -35.46 -39.60
CA GLU A 237 21.47 -36.16 -38.71
C GLU A 237 21.71 -37.63 -39.13
N ARG A 238 20.64 -38.32 -39.59
CA ARG A 238 20.76 -39.65 -40.22
C ARG A 238 21.51 -39.61 -41.55
N ASP A 239 21.29 -38.58 -42.36
CA ASP A 239 21.98 -38.41 -43.64
C ASP A 239 23.45 -37.98 -43.45
N LEU A 240 23.77 -37.20 -42.40
CA LEU A 240 25.13 -36.83 -42.01
C LEU A 240 25.97 -38.04 -41.58
N LEU A 241 25.38 -38.94 -40.78
CA LEU A 241 26.03 -40.19 -40.38
C LEU A 241 26.23 -41.14 -41.57
N ALA A 242 25.34 -41.12 -42.56
CA ALA A 242 25.50 -41.90 -43.79
C ALA A 242 26.57 -41.32 -44.74
N VAL A 243 26.70 -39.99 -44.79
CA VAL A 243 27.70 -39.28 -45.62
C VAL A 243 29.11 -39.36 -45.02
N ALA A 244 29.25 -39.37 -43.69
CA ALA A 244 30.53 -39.43 -42.97
C ALA A 244 31.35 -40.72 -43.23
N CYS A 245 30.74 -41.79 -43.75
CA CYS A 245 31.43 -43.05 -44.07
C CYS A 245 32.16 -43.05 -45.44
N SER A 246 32.14 -41.95 -46.21
CA SER A 246 32.85 -41.86 -47.49
C SER A 246 34.04 -40.89 -47.44
N SER A 247 35.20 -41.29 -47.94
CA SER A 247 36.46 -40.52 -47.90
C SER A 247 36.47 -39.23 -48.73
N GLN A 248 35.37 -38.90 -49.43
CA GLN A 248 35.15 -37.63 -50.13
C GLN A 248 34.21 -36.65 -49.37
N ALA A 249 33.73 -37.01 -48.19
CA ALA A 249 32.67 -36.28 -47.47
C ALA A 249 33.11 -35.04 -46.67
N GLY A 250 34.41 -34.82 -46.47
CA GLY A 250 34.91 -33.74 -45.60
C GLY A 250 34.41 -32.33 -45.97
N SER A 251 34.28 -32.02 -47.26
CA SER A 251 33.76 -30.70 -47.69
C SER A 251 32.24 -30.57 -47.61
N GLN A 252 31.50 -31.68 -47.76
CA GLN A 252 30.03 -31.68 -47.66
C GLN A 252 29.58 -31.64 -46.19
N VAL A 253 30.29 -32.33 -45.30
CA VAL A 253 30.03 -32.27 -43.85
C VAL A 253 30.28 -30.85 -43.31
N GLN A 254 31.37 -30.18 -43.72
CA GLN A 254 31.61 -28.78 -43.34
C GLN A 254 30.53 -27.82 -43.88
N GLU A 255 29.99 -28.07 -45.07
CA GLU A 255 28.89 -27.26 -45.62
C GLU A 255 27.57 -27.47 -44.86
N VAL A 256 27.27 -28.70 -44.45
CA VAL A 256 26.08 -28.99 -43.65
C VAL A 256 26.21 -28.44 -42.23
N ILE A 257 27.40 -28.52 -41.61
CA ILE A 257 27.67 -27.90 -40.30
C ILE A 257 27.55 -26.37 -40.40
N ALA A 258 28.14 -25.74 -41.43
CA ALA A 258 28.01 -24.29 -41.61
C ALA A 258 26.54 -23.86 -41.86
N LEU A 259 25.76 -24.68 -42.57
CA LEU A 259 24.32 -24.42 -42.79
C LEU A 259 23.48 -24.67 -41.53
N SER A 260 23.82 -25.67 -40.71
CA SER A 260 23.13 -25.91 -39.43
C SER A 260 23.46 -24.82 -38.42
N GLU A 261 24.73 -24.42 -38.30
CA GLU A 261 25.18 -23.27 -37.49
C GLU A 261 24.48 -21.98 -37.93
N GLN A 262 24.40 -21.74 -39.25
CA GLN A 262 23.72 -20.57 -39.80
C GLN A 262 22.21 -20.58 -39.53
N ARG A 263 21.57 -21.76 -39.57
CA ARG A 263 20.15 -21.91 -39.23
C ARG A 263 19.94 -21.70 -37.73
N SER A 264 20.74 -22.32 -36.88
CA SER A 264 20.68 -22.17 -35.42
C SER A 264 20.91 -20.71 -35.02
N ALA A 265 21.92 -20.04 -35.60
CA ALA A 265 22.24 -18.63 -35.36
C ALA A 265 21.09 -17.66 -35.73
N ARG A 266 20.17 -18.06 -36.61
CA ARG A 266 18.99 -17.28 -37.01
C ARG A 266 17.71 -17.68 -36.28
N LEU A 267 17.60 -18.94 -35.85
CA LEU A 267 16.40 -19.45 -35.18
C LEU A 267 16.37 -19.01 -33.71
N TRP A 268 17.51 -18.95 -33.04
CA TRP A 268 17.56 -18.61 -31.62
C TRP A 268 17.05 -17.19 -31.29
N PRO A 269 17.40 -16.10 -32.02
CA PRO A 269 16.93 -14.77 -31.65
C PRO A 269 15.45 -14.59 -31.99
N VAL A 270 14.94 -15.31 -33.00
CA VAL A 270 13.50 -15.33 -33.31
C VAL A 270 12.72 -16.03 -32.20
N ALA A 271 13.22 -17.18 -31.73
CA ALA A 271 12.61 -17.90 -30.61
C ALA A 271 12.67 -17.08 -29.31
N LEU A 272 13.81 -16.43 -29.03
CA LEU A 272 13.97 -15.55 -27.89
C LEU A 272 13.01 -14.37 -27.95
N ASP A 273 12.91 -13.69 -29.10
CA ASP A 273 12.02 -12.55 -29.28
C ASP A 273 10.55 -12.92 -29.08
N ALA A 274 10.16 -14.10 -29.58
CA ALA A 274 8.81 -14.64 -29.37
C ALA A 274 8.54 -14.99 -27.90
N ALA A 275 9.50 -15.63 -27.22
CA ALA A 275 9.41 -15.94 -25.80
C ALA A 275 9.33 -14.66 -24.96
N TRP A 276 10.16 -13.66 -25.27
CA TRP A 276 10.17 -12.36 -24.61
C TRP A 276 8.83 -11.65 -24.77
N ALA A 277 8.33 -11.50 -26.00
CA ALA A 277 7.05 -10.82 -26.25
C ALA A 277 5.88 -11.54 -25.54
N SER A 278 5.92 -12.87 -25.49
CA SER A 278 4.94 -13.67 -24.74
C SER A 278 5.02 -13.41 -23.22
N PHE A 279 6.22 -13.39 -22.65
CA PHE A 279 6.45 -13.12 -21.23
C PHE A 279 6.06 -11.68 -20.87
N GLU A 280 6.56 -10.69 -21.61
CA GLU A 280 6.22 -9.26 -21.46
C GLU A 280 4.72 -9.04 -21.45
N LYS A 281 3.99 -9.60 -22.44
CA LYS A 281 2.54 -9.47 -22.51
C LYS A 281 1.88 -9.93 -21.22
N LYS A 282 2.23 -11.13 -20.74
CA LYS A 282 1.59 -11.72 -19.56
C LYS A 282 1.98 -10.97 -18.29
N TYR A 283 3.27 -10.72 -18.09
CA TYR A 283 3.79 -9.99 -16.93
C TYR A 283 3.14 -8.61 -16.79
N ILE A 284 3.17 -7.78 -17.84
CA ILE A 284 2.57 -6.44 -17.78
C ILE A 284 1.05 -6.50 -17.63
N SER A 285 0.36 -7.46 -18.27
CA SER A 285 -1.08 -7.63 -18.09
C SER A 285 -1.46 -8.00 -16.65
N GLU A 286 -0.64 -8.81 -15.99
CA GLU A 286 -0.84 -9.17 -14.58
C GLU A 286 -0.54 -8.00 -13.65
N LEU A 287 0.53 -7.25 -13.91
CA LEU A 287 0.76 -6.00 -13.17
C LEU A 287 -0.45 -5.09 -13.27
N ILE A 288 -0.98 -4.85 -14.47
CA ILE A 288 -2.20 -4.05 -14.68
C ILE A 288 -3.38 -4.60 -13.87
N GLN A 289 -3.58 -5.92 -13.85
CA GLN A 289 -4.66 -6.53 -13.05
C GLN A 289 -4.45 -6.34 -11.55
N ILE A 290 -3.21 -6.45 -11.06
CA ILE A 290 -2.86 -6.20 -9.66
C ILE A 290 -3.10 -4.73 -9.32
N GLU A 291 -2.67 -3.81 -10.19
CA GLU A 291 -2.92 -2.37 -10.01
C GLU A 291 -4.41 -2.06 -9.98
N ASP A 292 -5.18 -2.60 -10.93
CA ASP A 292 -6.63 -2.45 -10.98
C ASP A 292 -7.28 -3.00 -9.70
N GLN A 293 -6.82 -4.15 -9.21
CA GLN A 293 -7.33 -4.75 -7.98
C GLN A 293 -6.99 -3.92 -6.74
N ALA A 294 -5.80 -3.33 -6.65
CA ALA A 294 -5.41 -2.44 -5.56
C ALA A 294 -6.24 -1.14 -5.60
N ARG A 295 -6.42 -0.55 -6.79
CA ARG A 295 -7.22 0.67 -6.99
C ARG A 295 -8.69 0.45 -6.69
N LYS A 296 -9.25 -0.76 -6.92
CA LYS A 296 -10.66 -1.07 -6.60
C LYS A 296 -11.04 -0.73 -5.16
N LEU A 297 -10.12 -0.86 -4.21
CA LEU A 297 -10.40 -0.53 -2.79
C LEU A 297 -10.68 0.96 -2.61
N ILE A 298 -9.85 1.81 -3.23
CA ILE A 298 -10.05 3.25 -3.21
C ILE A 298 -11.29 3.62 -4.01
N VAL A 299 -11.53 2.98 -5.16
CA VAL A 299 -12.74 3.21 -5.96
C VAL A 299 -14.00 2.94 -5.14
N GLN A 300 -14.06 1.85 -4.38
CA GLN A 300 -15.19 1.53 -3.50
C GLN A 300 -15.40 2.58 -2.40
N ALA A 301 -14.32 3.05 -1.78
CA ALA A 301 -14.39 4.12 -0.78
C ALA A 301 -14.86 5.45 -1.40
N VAL A 302 -14.32 5.83 -2.57
CA VAL A 302 -14.72 7.03 -3.32
C VAL A 302 -16.19 6.95 -3.75
N GLU A 303 -16.65 5.79 -4.21
CA GLU A 303 -18.05 5.59 -4.57
C GLU A 303 -18.99 5.72 -3.37
N SER A 304 -18.63 5.14 -2.23
CA SER A 304 -19.42 5.23 -0.99
C SER A 304 -19.49 6.68 -0.52
N GLU A 305 -18.37 7.42 -0.58
CA GLU A 305 -18.37 8.84 -0.28
C GLU A 305 -19.22 9.65 -1.27
N ARG A 306 -19.14 9.37 -2.57
CA ARG A 306 -20.00 10.04 -3.57
C ARG A 306 -21.48 9.84 -3.23
N ARG A 307 -21.89 8.64 -2.82
CA ARG A 307 -23.28 8.33 -2.44
C ARG A 307 -23.70 9.11 -1.19
N LEU A 308 -22.84 9.21 -0.17
CA LEU A 308 -23.11 10.04 1.01
C LEU A 308 -23.34 11.50 0.61
N ARG A 309 -22.47 12.05 -0.25
CA ARG A 309 -22.63 13.41 -0.76
C ARG A 309 -23.92 13.61 -1.55
N ASP A 310 -24.31 12.64 -2.36
CA ASP A 310 -25.57 12.69 -3.10
C ASP A 310 -26.78 12.66 -2.16
N LEU A 311 -26.70 11.97 -1.02
CA LEU A 311 -27.74 11.98 0.02
C LEU A 311 -27.77 13.33 0.76
N GLU A 312 -26.62 13.88 1.12
CA GLU A 312 -26.47 15.22 1.73
C GLU A 312 -27.06 16.30 0.81
N ALA A 313 -26.76 16.27 -0.48
CA ALA A 313 -27.30 17.22 -1.45
C ALA A 313 -28.82 17.11 -1.64
N ARG A 314 -29.40 15.91 -1.49
CA ARG A 314 -30.85 15.67 -1.65
C ARG A 314 -31.66 16.07 -0.43
N TYR A 315 -31.13 15.87 0.78
CA TYR A 315 -31.89 16.00 2.02
C TYR A 315 -31.41 17.17 2.90
N GLY A 316 -30.29 17.82 2.54
CA GLY A 316 -29.62 18.83 3.35
C GLY A 316 -28.84 18.22 4.53
N GLU A 317 -27.88 18.98 5.04
CA GLU A 317 -27.07 18.61 6.21
C GLU A 317 -27.83 18.91 7.51
N THR A 318 -28.89 18.15 7.77
CA THR A 318 -29.74 18.32 8.97
C THR A 318 -29.57 17.15 9.93
N GLU A 319 -29.89 17.35 11.21
CA GLU A 319 -29.93 16.25 12.21
C GLU A 319 -30.85 15.11 11.75
N ALA A 320 -31.92 15.42 11.01
CA ALA A 320 -32.83 14.44 10.45
C ALA A 320 -32.15 13.51 9.42
N LEU A 321 -31.13 13.98 8.69
CA LEU A 321 -30.36 13.15 7.76
C LEU A 321 -29.53 12.10 8.51
N LEU A 322 -28.90 12.48 9.63
CA LEU A 322 -28.07 11.58 10.43
C LEU A 322 -28.88 10.40 11.01
N ALA A 323 -30.18 10.60 11.24
CA ALA A 323 -31.09 9.56 11.70
C ALA A 323 -31.61 8.63 10.59
N ARG A 324 -31.37 8.94 9.30
CA ARG A 324 -31.89 8.13 8.19
C ARG A 324 -31.14 6.81 8.03
N PRO A 325 -31.85 5.66 7.95
CA PRO A 325 -31.21 4.36 7.78
C PRO A 325 -30.35 4.23 6.52
N GLU A 326 -30.78 4.85 5.40
CA GLU A 326 -30.02 4.85 4.14
C GLU A 326 -28.67 5.55 4.29
N TYR A 327 -28.65 6.70 4.96
CA TYR A 327 -27.43 7.47 5.20
C TYR A 327 -26.48 6.72 6.14
N GLN A 328 -27.00 6.19 7.25
CA GLN A 328 -26.20 5.37 8.17
C GLN A 328 -25.67 4.09 7.51
N SER A 329 -26.43 3.47 6.61
CA SER A 329 -25.98 2.30 5.85
C SER A 329 -24.80 2.64 4.93
N GLU A 330 -24.87 3.76 4.20
CA GLU A 330 -23.75 4.22 3.39
C GLU A 330 -22.55 4.67 4.25
N GLN A 331 -22.78 5.25 5.44
CA GLN A 331 -21.69 5.54 6.39
C GLN A 331 -20.99 4.27 6.84
N ARG A 332 -21.74 3.20 7.19
CA ARG A 332 -21.16 1.89 7.53
C ARG A 332 -20.32 1.32 6.39
N LYS A 333 -20.79 1.41 5.14
CA LYS A 333 -20.05 0.95 3.97
C LYS A 333 -18.75 1.75 3.77
N LEU A 334 -18.81 3.07 3.90
CA LEU A 334 -17.63 3.91 3.79
C LEU A 334 -16.61 3.59 4.89
N VAL A 335 -17.07 3.51 6.14
CA VAL A 335 -16.20 3.15 7.29
C VAL A 335 -15.58 1.78 7.06
N GLY A 336 -16.34 0.76 6.68
CA GLY A 336 -15.78 -0.57 6.37
C GLY A 336 -14.76 -0.53 5.24
N SER A 337 -14.96 0.34 4.24
CA SER A 337 -13.97 0.54 3.17
C SER A 337 -12.70 1.23 3.69
N ILE A 338 -12.82 2.20 4.61
CA ILE A 338 -11.67 2.87 5.25
C ILE A 338 -10.91 1.90 6.15
N SER A 339 -11.59 1.11 6.98
CA SER A 339 -10.97 0.08 7.82
C SER A 339 -10.19 -0.94 6.98
N TYR A 340 -10.76 -1.36 5.85
CA TYR A 340 -10.07 -2.26 4.93
C TYR A 340 -8.90 -1.59 4.19
N LEU A 341 -9.02 -0.30 3.82
CA LEU A 341 -7.89 0.48 3.31
C LEU A 341 -6.77 0.60 4.36
N ASN A 342 -7.13 0.75 5.63
CA ASN A 342 -6.18 0.87 6.73
C ASN A 342 -5.31 -0.38 6.87
N SER A 343 -5.92 -1.57 6.85
CA SER A 343 -5.16 -2.83 6.99
C SER A 343 -4.21 -3.13 5.84
N VAL A 344 -4.44 -2.53 4.66
CA VAL A 344 -3.61 -2.77 3.47
C VAL A 344 -2.59 -1.67 3.23
N ALA A 345 -2.87 -0.43 3.63
CA ALA A 345 -2.07 0.74 3.29
C ALA A 345 -1.28 1.32 4.48
N ASN A 346 -1.75 1.18 5.72
CA ASN A 346 -1.07 1.79 6.87
C ASN A 346 0.30 1.10 7.18
N PHE A 347 1.25 1.87 7.69
CA PHE A 347 2.69 1.57 7.81
C PHE A 347 2.98 0.13 8.26
N ARG A 348 3.73 -0.61 7.43
CA ARG A 348 4.07 -2.04 7.61
C ARG A 348 2.88 -3.00 7.67
N ARG A 349 1.70 -2.62 7.17
CA ARG A 349 0.47 -3.45 7.18
C ARG A 349 0.06 -3.90 8.57
N LYS A 350 0.29 -3.02 9.54
CA LYS A 350 -0.20 -3.20 10.92
C LYS A 350 -1.51 -2.47 11.17
N GLY A 351 -2.05 -1.78 10.15
CA GLY A 351 -3.34 -1.11 10.29
C GLY A 351 -4.44 -2.10 10.63
N ARG A 352 -5.31 -1.69 11.54
CA ARG A 352 -6.47 -2.45 11.96
C ARG A 352 -7.65 -2.31 11.00
N ASP A 353 -8.42 -3.38 10.83
CA ASP A 353 -9.68 -3.40 10.08
C ASP A 353 -10.92 -3.66 10.96
N ASP A 354 -10.74 -3.77 12.27
CA ASP A 354 -11.78 -4.13 13.25
C ASP A 354 -12.50 -2.93 13.88
N LEU A 355 -12.23 -1.71 13.42
CA LEU A 355 -12.82 -0.47 13.94
C LEU A 355 -14.22 -0.23 13.32
N PRO A 356 -15.31 -0.28 14.13
CA PRO A 356 -16.68 -0.29 13.64
C PRO A 356 -17.29 1.13 13.53
N ALA A 357 -18.25 1.31 12.63
CA ALA A 357 -18.91 2.61 12.39
C ALA A 357 -19.69 3.15 13.60
N GLU A 358 -20.02 2.27 14.54
CA GLU A 358 -20.63 2.59 15.82
C GLU A 358 -19.82 3.62 16.62
N VAL A 359 -18.49 3.61 16.48
CA VAL A 359 -17.59 4.63 17.09
C VAL A 359 -17.98 6.03 16.62
N LEU A 360 -18.18 6.22 15.31
CA LEU A 360 -18.63 7.49 14.74
C LEU A 360 -20.04 7.87 15.22
N PHE A 361 -20.96 6.91 15.27
CA PHE A 361 -22.33 7.17 15.68
C PHE A 361 -22.43 7.59 17.16
N ASP A 362 -21.67 6.93 18.03
CA ASP A 362 -21.63 7.27 19.45
C ASP A 362 -20.92 8.61 19.69
N ALA A 363 -19.88 8.93 18.92
CA ALA A 363 -19.23 10.25 18.95
C ALA A 363 -20.20 11.38 18.55
N VAL A 364 -20.91 11.23 17.42
CA VAL A 364 -21.89 12.23 16.95
C VAL A 364 -23.03 12.38 17.96
N ARG A 365 -23.56 11.28 18.50
CA ARG A 365 -24.62 11.31 19.52
C ARG A 365 -24.15 12.04 20.78
N THR A 366 -22.90 11.83 21.19
CA THR A 366 -22.32 12.47 22.36
C THR A 366 -22.16 13.97 22.16
N ILE A 367 -21.68 14.41 21.00
CA ILE A 367 -21.61 15.85 20.66
C ILE A 367 -23.01 16.48 20.72
N GLN A 368 -24.01 15.86 20.10
CA GLN A 368 -25.40 16.35 20.15
C GLN A 368 -25.95 16.47 21.58
N ARG A 369 -25.62 15.51 22.46
CA ARG A 369 -25.97 15.57 23.88
C ARG A 369 -25.30 16.74 24.58
N CYS A 370 -24.01 16.97 24.30
CA CYS A 370 -23.26 18.10 24.86
C CYS A 370 -23.87 19.44 24.41
N ASP A 371 -24.23 19.57 23.13
CA ASP A 371 -24.82 20.79 22.57
C ASP A 371 -26.22 21.05 23.13
N ALA A 372 -27.02 19.99 23.34
CA ALA A 372 -28.29 20.10 24.02
C ALA A 372 -28.13 20.52 25.49
N ALA A 373 -27.13 19.98 26.20
CA ALA A 373 -26.79 20.36 27.57
C ALA A 373 -26.40 21.84 27.68
N GLU A 374 -25.55 22.33 26.78
CA GLU A 374 -25.14 23.73 26.73
C GLU A 374 -26.31 24.68 26.43
N ARG A 375 -27.19 24.33 25.47
CA ARG A 375 -28.42 25.10 25.21
C ARG A 375 -29.35 25.17 26.43
N ASN A 376 -29.31 24.17 27.30
CA ASN A 376 -30.06 24.13 28.55
C ASN A 376 -29.32 24.82 29.72
N GLY A 377 -28.19 25.48 29.48
CA GLY A 377 -27.42 26.21 30.49
C GLY A 377 -26.57 25.34 31.41
N GLN A 378 -26.28 24.10 31.03
CA GLN A 378 -25.33 23.27 31.79
C GLN A 378 -23.89 23.72 31.54
N SER A 379 -22.99 23.48 32.51
CA SER A 379 -21.59 23.88 32.41
C SER A 379 -20.90 23.19 31.24
N THR A 380 -20.32 23.99 30.33
CA THR A 380 -19.55 23.52 29.17
C THR A 380 -18.29 22.76 29.58
N GLU A 381 -17.75 23.04 30.76
CA GLU A 381 -16.53 22.41 31.28
C GLU A 381 -16.67 20.91 31.49
N LEU A 382 -17.84 20.46 31.96
CA LEU A 382 -18.10 19.03 32.18
C LEU A 382 -18.15 18.26 30.85
N SER A 383 -18.61 18.91 29.78
CA SER A 383 -18.68 18.32 28.44
C SER A 383 -17.42 18.52 27.59
N ALA A 384 -16.46 19.33 28.05
CA ALA A 384 -15.32 19.74 27.23
C ALA A 384 -14.47 18.54 26.78
N ALA A 385 -14.16 17.62 27.71
CA ALA A 385 -13.39 16.42 27.38
C ALA A 385 -14.11 15.49 26.40
N ALA A 386 -15.42 15.26 26.62
CA ALA A 386 -16.23 14.47 25.69
C ALA A 386 -16.26 15.10 24.29
N ARG A 387 -16.39 16.42 24.19
CA ARG A 387 -16.34 17.15 22.91
C ARG A 387 -15.00 17.01 22.22
N THR A 388 -13.88 17.13 22.95
CA THR A 388 -12.55 16.93 22.38
C THR A 388 -12.42 15.52 21.78
N LEU A 389 -12.72 14.47 22.56
CA LEU A 389 -12.56 13.09 22.09
C LEU A 389 -13.53 12.70 20.96
N CYS A 390 -14.78 13.16 21.03
CA CYS A 390 -15.76 12.87 19.98
C CYS A 390 -15.49 13.71 18.73
N GLY A 391 -15.09 14.97 18.90
CA GLY A 391 -14.68 15.86 17.80
C GLY A 391 -13.52 15.26 17.03
N ASP A 392 -12.57 14.67 17.75
CA ASP A 392 -11.42 14.00 17.15
C ASP A 392 -11.78 12.88 16.17
N VAL A 393 -12.74 12.03 16.55
CA VAL A 393 -13.29 10.94 15.72
C VAL A 393 -14.02 11.50 14.50
N VAL A 394 -14.85 12.53 14.69
CA VAL A 394 -15.64 13.14 13.62
C VAL A 394 -14.73 13.86 12.61
N GLU A 395 -13.76 14.62 13.10
CA GLU A 395 -12.80 15.36 12.28
C GLU A 395 -11.93 14.43 11.44
N SER A 396 -11.43 13.32 12.00
CA SER A 396 -10.63 12.36 11.23
C SER A 396 -11.46 11.68 10.14
N PHE A 397 -12.74 11.36 10.41
CA PHE A 397 -13.66 10.85 9.40
C PHE A 397 -13.94 11.88 8.29
N VAL A 398 -14.21 13.15 8.65
CA VAL A 398 -14.41 14.23 7.68
C VAL A 398 -13.15 14.47 6.84
N ALA A 399 -11.97 14.44 7.45
CA ALA A 399 -10.70 14.59 6.76
C ALA A 399 -10.45 13.44 5.75
N MET A 400 -10.82 12.20 6.11
CA MET A 400 -10.78 11.07 5.19
C MET A 400 -11.75 11.23 4.02
N ARG A 401 -12.99 11.67 4.28
CA ARG A 401 -13.96 11.98 3.21
C ARG A 401 -13.43 13.03 2.26
N PHE A 402 -12.84 14.10 2.79
CA PHE A 402 -12.20 15.15 1.98
C PHE A 402 -11.09 14.58 1.10
N TYR A 403 -10.19 13.77 1.67
CA TYR A 403 -9.13 13.10 0.91
C TYR A 403 -9.69 12.24 -0.23
N LEU A 404 -10.74 11.45 0.03
CA LEU A 404 -11.39 10.60 -0.97
C LEU A 404 -12.04 11.42 -2.10
N ARG A 405 -12.60 12.59 -1.80
CA ARG A 405 -13.13 13.50 -2.84
C ARG A 405 -12.04 14.01 -3.77
N GLU A 406 -10.88 14.37 -3.21
CA GLU A 406 -9.76 14.88 -4.00
C GLU A 406 -9.12 13.77 -4.85
N ILE A 407 -8.83 12.61 -4.26
CA ILE A 407 -8.24 11.49 -5.00
C ILE A 407 -9.18 10.93 -6.06
N GLY A 408 -10.50 11.02 -5.84
CA GLY A 408 -11.52 10.63 -6.81
C GLY A 408 -11.46 11.42 -8.13
N LYS A 409 -10.81 12.58 -8.15
CA LYS A 409 -10.60 13.39 -9.37
C LYS A 409 -9.43 12.89 -10.22
N CYS A 410 -8.53 12.09 -9.67
CA CYS A 410 -7.31 11.64 -10.33
C CYS A 410 -6.88 10.23 -9.87
N LEU A 411 -7.79 9.26 -9.94
CA LEU A 411 -7.55 7.88 -9.52
C LEU A 411 -6.40 7.19 -10.27
N GLU A 412 -6.12 7.65 -11.49
CA GLU A 412 -5.00 7.20 -12.33
C GLU A 412 -3.63 7.58 -11.76
N ARG A 413 -3.55 8.61 -10.90
CA ARG A 413 -2.30 9.07 -10.28
C ARG A 413 -1.96 8.36 -8.97
N VAL A 414 -2.89 7.57 -8.45
CA VAL A 414 -2.68 6.82 -7.19
C VAL A 414 -1.61 5.76 -7.40
N ASP A 415 -0.68 5.63 -6.48
CA ASP A 415 0.27 4.51 -6.53
C ASP A 415 -0.48 3.21 -6.19
N PRO A 416 -0.42 2.17 -7.05
CA PRO A 416 -0.97 0.84 -6.75
C PRO A 416 -0.52 0.25 -5.42
N HIS A 417 0.72 0.51 -5.01
CA HIS A 417 1.21 0.21 -3.68
C HIS A 417 0.69 1.29 -2.73
N LEU A 418 -0.49 1.02 -2.16
CA LEU A 418 -1.24 2.03 -1.41
C LEU A 418 -0.44 2.72 -0.29
N CYS A 419 0.52 2.02 0.33
CA CYS A 419 1.44 2.56 1.33
C CYS A 419 2.40 3.65 0.82
N ASN A 420 2.62 3.77 -0.48
CA ASN A 420 3.43 4.82 -1.09
C ASN A 420 2.66 6.15 -1.23
N ASN A 421 1.33 6.12 -1.07
CA ASN A 421 0.51 7.33 -1.10
C ASN A 421 0.57 8.02 0.27
N ALA A 422 1.60 8.84 0.50
CA ALA A 422 1.85 9.50 1.80
C ALA A 422 0.63 10.22 2.37
N GLY A 423 -0.16 10.88 1.51
CA GLY A 423 -1.40 11.54 1.92
C GLY A 423 -2.48 10.56 2.43
N LEU A 424 -2.63 9.39 1.80
CA LEU A 424 -3.55 8.34 2.27
C LEU A 424 -3.07 7.79 3.60
N VAL A 425 -1.78 7.42 3.71
CA VAL A 425 -1.22 6.83 4.93
C VAL A 425 -1.36 7.77 6.11
N THR A 426 -1.03 9.06 5.92
CA THR A 426 -1.17 10.08 6.98
C THR A 426 -2.61 10.17 7.47
N ARG A 427 -3.60 10.12 6.56
CA ARG A 427 -5.02 10.15 6.92
C ARG A 427 -5.48 8.88 7.62
N LEU A 428 -4.95 7.72 7.21
CA LEU A 428 -5.30 6.44 7.81
C LEU A 428 -4.74 6.29 9.22
N VAL A 429 -3.48 6.70 9.47
CA VAL A 429 -2.89 6.75 10.82
C VAL A 429 -3.75 7.62 11.73
N ASP A 430 -4.06 8.85 11.29
CA ASP A 430 -4.86 9.78 12.08
C ASP A 430 -6.28 9.26 12.39
N TRP A 431 -6.88 8.63 11.38
CA TRP A 431 -8.17 7.98 11.52
C TRP A 431 -8.10 6.82 12.51
N GLU A 432 -7.12 5.91 12.39
CA GLU A 432 -6.94 4.78 13.29
C GLU A 432 -6.72 5.22 14.73
N GLU A 433 -5.78 6.13 15.00
CA GLU A 433 -5.48 6.63 16.35
C GLU A 433 -6.72 7.25 17.02
N SER A 434 -7.44 8.12 16.29
CA SER A 434 -8.65 8.75 16.81
C SER A 434 -9.76 7.73 17.07
N TRP A 435 -9.87 6.70 16.23
CA TRP A 435 -10.91 5.69 16.31
C TRP A 435 -10.63 4.61 17.37
N GLU A 436 -9.38 4.29 17.65
CA GLU A 436 -9.01 3.45 18.79
C GLU A 436 -9.40 4.11 20.12
N VAL A 437 -9.12 5.41 20.25
CA VAL A 437 -9.57 6.22 21.39
C VAL A 437 -11.10 6.25 21.46
N GLY A 438 -11.78 6.45 20.33
CA GLY A 438 -13.24 6.41 20.24
C GLY A 438 -13.84 5.07 20.68
N ALA A 439 -13.32 3.96 20.15
CA ALA A 439 -13.76 2.61 20.49
C ALA A 439 -13.59 2.30 21.99
N ARG A 440 -12.46 2.72 22.57
CA ARG A 440 -12.14 2.45 23.97
C ARG A 440 -12.91 3.33 24.95
N TYR A 441 -12.93 4.65 24.70
CA TYR A 441 -13.40 5.62 25.68
C TYR A 441 -14.76 6.20 25.34
N VAL A 442 -15.06 6.48 24.07
CA VAL A 442 -16.35 7.10 23.68
C VAL A 442 -17.50 6.09 23.74
N GLN A 443 -17.27 4.84 23.33
CA GLN A 443 -18.32 3.81 23.38
C GLN A 443 -18.60 3.31 24.81
N ASN A 444 -17.66 3.49 25.74
CA ASN A 444 -17.85 3.18 27.14
C ASN A 444 -18.28 4.42 27.92
N GLU A 445 -19.60 4.63 28.02
CA GLU A 445 -20.20 5.81 28.67
C GLU A 445 -19.70 6.03 30.12
N GLN A 446 -19.40 4.96 30.86
CA GLN A 446 -18.88 5.09 32.23
C GLN A 446 -17.42 5.58 32.25
N LEU A 447 -16.57 5.10 31.34
CA LEU A 447 -15.19 5.61 31.20
C LEU A 447 -15.19 7.05 30.69
N LEU A 448 -16.03 7.38 29.71
CA LEU A 448 -16.14 8.75 29.18
C LEU A 448 -16.54 9.74 30.28
N ASN A 449 -17.55 9.40 31.07
CA ASN A 449 -17.98 10.21 32.21
C ASN A 449 -16.87 10.34 33.25
N GLY A 450 -16.13 9.25 33.53
CA GLY A 450 -14.98 9.27 34.42
C GLY A 450 -13.87 10.23 33.95
N ILE A 451 -13.57 10.25 32.66
CA ILE A 451 -12.61 11.18 32.04
C ILE A 451 -13.10 12.63 32.15
N CYS A 452 -14.37 12.88 31.82
CA CYS A 452 -14.96 14.22 31.91
C CYS A 452 -14.88 14.78 33.33
N ASP A 453 -15.23 13.95 34.31
CA ASP A 453 -15.11 14.27 35.73
C ASP A 453 -13.66 14.56 36.15
N LEU A 454 -12.70 13.75 35.69
CA LEU A 454 -11.28 13.95 36.00
C LEU A 454 -10.73 15.22 35.38
N VAL A 455 -11.06 15.52 34.12
CA VAL A 455 -10.62 16.75 33.46
C VAL A 455 -11.17 17.98 34.18
N ALA A 456 -12.45 17.97 34.56
CA ALA A 456 -13.04 19.05 35.36
C ALA A 456 -12.35 19.18 36.73
N GLU A 457 -12.07 18.07 37.40
CA GLU A 457 -11.39 18.09 38.70
C GLU A 457 -9.93 18.56 38.61
N ILE A 458 -9.20 18.15 37.57
CA ILE A 458 -7.82 18.60 37.35
C ILE A 458 -7.81 20.11 37.06
N ARG A 459 -8.80 20.65 36.32
CA ARG A 459 -8.94 22.10 36.14
C ARG A 459 -9.19 22.83 37.46
N LEU A 460 -10.04 22.28 38.34
CA LEU A 460 -10.20 22.80 39.70
C LEU A 460 -8.88 22.75 40.48
N ALA A 461 -8.12 21.65 40.38
CA ALA A 461 -6.82 21.52 41.00
C ALA A 461 -5.80 22.54 40.45
N GLN A 462 -5.83 22.85 39.15
CA GLN A 462 -5.00 23.90 38.52
C GLN A 462 -5.31 25.30 39.06
N HIS A 463 -6.55 25.56 39.51
CA HIS A 463 -6.88 26.83 40.19
C HIS A 463 -6.35 26.89 41.61
N VAL A 464 -6.31 25.75 42.30
CA VAL A 464 -5.82 25.64 43.69
C VAL A 464 -4.30 25.65 43.74
N ALA A 465 -3.64 25.00 42.78
CA ALA A 465 -2.21 24.87 42.66
C ALA A 465 -1.76 25.22 41.23
N PRO A 466 -1.48 26.51 40.94
CA PRO A 466 -1.12 26.99 39.60
C PRO A 466 0.08 26.28 38.97
N ASN A 467 1.00 25.74 39.76
CA ASN A 467 2.12 24.92 39.27
C ASN A 467 1.62 23.74 38.42
N LEU A 468 0.48 23.13 38.75
CA LEU A 468 -0.12 22.05 37.96
C LEU A 468 -0.56 22.54 36.58
N ARG A 469 -0.99 23.80 36.45
CA ARG A 469 -1.35 24.37 35.15
C ARG A 469 -0.11 24.45 34.27
N THR A 470 0.98 25.01 34.79
CA THR A 470 2.26 25.11 34.08
C THR A 470 2.75 23.72 33.66
N MET A 471 2.70 22.74 34.56
CA MET A 471 3.04 21.35 34.24
C MET A 471 2.20 20.79 33.07
N CYS A 472 0.89 21.05 33.03
CA CYS A 472 0.02 20.63 31.93
C CYS A 472 0.32 21.35 30.60
N GLU A 473 0.57 22.66 30.63
CA GLU A 473 0.84 23.48 29.44
C GLU A 473 2.19 23.11 28.79
N GLU A 474 3.19 22.83 29.62
CA GLU A 474 4.56 22.51 29.19
C GLU A 474 4.80 21.00 29.00
N CYS A 475 3.82 20.16 29.35
CA CYS A 475 3.97 18.70 29.45
C CYS A 475 5.20 18.32 30.30
N ASP A 476 5.36 18.98 31.44
CA ASP A 476 6.51 18.80 32.33
C ASP A 476 6.62 17.34 32.82
N VAL A 477 7.84 16.86 33.07
CA VAL A 477 8.07 15.47 33.49
C VAL A 477 7.46 15.17 34.87
N ASP A 478 7.38 16.16 35.76
CA ASP A 478 6.79 16.05 37.08
C ASP A 478 5.27 15.89 37.01
N LEU A 479 4.64 16.28 35.88
CA LEU A 479 3.23 16.02 35.63
C LEU A 479 2.89 14.53 35.77
N PHE A 480 3.79 13.65 35.31
CA PHE A 480 3.60 12.20 35.37
C PHE A 480 3.74 11.63 36.79
N LEU A 481 4.33 12.39 37.72
CA LEU A 481 4.35 12.05 39.15
C LEU A 481 3.12 12.60 39.88
N VAL A 482 2.65 13.79 39.49
CA VAL A 482 1.54 14.50 40.16
C VAL A 482 0.17 14.01 39.69
N MET A 483 -0.02 13.79 38.39
CA MET A 483 -1.33 13.44 37.80
C MET A 483 -1.93 12.14 38.37
N PRO A 484 -1.20 11.02 38.51
CA PRO A 484 -1.72 9.81 39.15
C PRO A 484 -2.24 10.06 40.57
N ARG A 485 -1.56 10.92 41.33
CA ARG A 485 -1.93 11.26 42.72
C ARG A 485 -3.22 12.08 42.76
N VAL A 486 -3.39 13.04 41.85
CA VAL A 486 -4.65 13.80 41.71
C VAL A 486 -5.81 12.87 41.31
N ILE A 487 -5.58 11.92 40.40
CA ILE A 487 -6.56 10.89 40.02
C ILE A 487 -6.95 10.03 41.23
N TRP A 488 -5.97 9.59 42.03
CA TRP A 488 -6.21 8.87 43.29
C TRP A 488 -7.04 9.68 44.28
N LEU A 489 -6.68 10.94 44.53
CA LEU A 489 -7.46 11.81 45.42
C LEU A 489 -8.92 11.93 44.95
N ARG A 490 -9.15 12.14 43.64
CA ARG A 490 -10.52 12.19 43.09
C ARG A 490 -11.25 10.85 43.25
N GLY A 491 -10.61 9.74 42.93
CA GLY A 491 -11.19 8.40 43.07
C GLY A 491 -11.59 8.04 44.50
N LEU A 492 -10.76 8.44 45.47
CA LEU A 492 -11.00 8.19 46.89
C LEU A 492 -12.14 9.06 47.46
N ILE A 493 -12.31 10.29 46.97
CA ILE A 493 -13.39 11.19 47.41
C ILE A 493 -14.71 10.86 46.73
N LYS A 494 -14.70 10.63 45.41
CA LYS A 494 -15.91 10.35 44.60
C LYS A 494 -15.75 9.03 43.84
N PRO A 495 -15.89 7.90 44.56
CA PRO A 495 -15.65 6.56 44.00
C PRO A 495 -16.51 6.23 42.78
N HIS A 496 -17.81 6.52 42.83
CA HIS A 496 -18.79 6.00 41.86
C HIS A 496 -18.50 6.39 40.41
N GLY A 497 -17.98 7.59 40.16
CA GLY A 497 -17.64 8.05 38.80
C GLY A 497 -16.29 7.56 38.28
N GLN A 498 -15.45 6.98 39.14
CA GLN A 498 -14.05 6.68 38.82
C GLN A 498 -13.72 5.18 38.84
N ILE A 499 -14.62 4.35 39.36
CA ILE A 499 -14.40 2.90 39.45
C ILE A 499 -13.99 2.29 38.10
N GLN A 500 -14.63 2.68 36.99
CA GLN A 500 -14.28 2.11 35.68
C GLN A 500 -12.89 2.54 35.20
N VAL A 501 -12.48 3.78 35.49
CA VAL A 501 -11.14 4.26 35.17
C VAL A 501 -10.11 3.41 35.92
N PHE A 502 -10.28 3.25 37.23
CA PHE A 502 -9.38 2.42 38.03
C PHE A 502 -9.43 0.94 37.63
N LYS A 503 -10.60 0.38 37.33
CA LYS A 503 -10.72 -1.01 36.82
C LYS A 503 -9.97 -1.21 35.51
N SER A 504 -9.98 -0.20 34.63
CA SER A 504 -9.26 -0.28 33.35
C SER A 504 -7.74 -0.21 33.50
N LEU A 505 -7.24 0.45 34.55
CA LEU A 505 -5.80 0.67 34.77
C LEU A 505 -5.18 -0.28 35.83
N LEU A 506 -5.99 -0.79 36.76
CA LEU A 506 -5.62 -1.68 37.87
C LEU A 506 -6.62 -2.84 38.00
N PRO A 507 -6.87 -3.63 36.95
CA PRO A 507 -7.88 -4.69 36.97
C PRO A 507 -7.66 -5.70 38.11
N HIS A 508 -6.40 -6.00 38.48
CA HIS A 508 -6.07 -6.96 39.55
C HIS A 508 -6.48 -6.51 40.96
N ARG A 509 -6.75 -5.21 41.16
CA ARG A 509 -7.20 -4.68 42.46
C ARG A 509 -8.71 -4.79 42.67
N PHE A 510 -9.46 -5.18 41.64
CA PHE A 510 -10.90 -5.34 41.69
C PHE A 510 -11.27 -6.83 41.65
N LEU A 511 -12.20 -7.23 42.51
CA LEU A 511 -12.61 -8.63 42.64
C LEU A 511 -13.77 -8.92 41.67
N ASP A 512 -13.67 -10.05 40.95
CA ASP A 512 -14.75 -10.63 40.14
C ASP A 512 -15.42 -11.82 40.85
N PRO A 513 -16.76 -11.97 40.77
CA PRO A 513 -17.72 -11.11 40.08
C PRO A 513 -18.02 -9.82 40.87
N PRO A 514 -18.51 -8.76 40.20
CA PRO A 514 -18.92 -7.54 40.89
C PRO A 514 -20.01 -7.84 41.92
N LEU A 515 -19.78 -7.45 43.17
CA LEU A 515 -20.83 -7.41 44.18
C LEU A 515 -21.96 -6.50 43.67
N VAL A 516 -23.21 -6.91 43.91
CA VAL A 516 -24.39 -6.13 43.54
C VAL A 516 -24.42 -4.86 44.38
N GLY A 517 -23.91 -3.76 43.83
CA GLY A 517 -23.92 -2.43 44.45
C GLY A 517 -22.73 -1.55 44.01
N ASP A 518 -22.84 -0.25 44.21
CA ASP A 518 -21.84 0.75 43.77
C ASP A 518 -20.59 0.84 44.68
N ALA A 519 -20.37 -0.15 45.55
CA ALA A 519 -19.22 -0.18 46.45
C ALA A 519 -17.95 -0.66 45.73
N TRP A 520 -16.79 -0.16 46.16
CA TRP A 520 -15.48 -0.66 45.71
C TRP A 520 -15.35 -2.13 46.10
N ASN A 521 -15.65 -3.04 45.18
CA ASN A 521 -15.35 -4.46 45.32
C ASN A 521 -13.87 -4.68 45.02
N VAL A 522 -13.03 -4.42 46.01
CA VAL A 522 -11.57 -4.38 45.87
C VAL A 522 -10.90 -5.34 46.83
N ASP A 523 -9.62 -5.61 46.57
CA ASP A 523 -8.81 -6.43 47.46
C ASP A 523 -8.61 -5.79 48.85
N THR A 524 -8.06 -6.57 49.78
CA THR A 524 -7.86 -6.14 51.17
C THR A 524 -6.86 -5.00 51.30
N GLU A 525 -5.88 -4.90 50.40
CA GLU A 525 -4.85 -3.87 50.43
C GLU A 525 -5.43 -2.51 50.06
N LEU A 526 -6.15 -2.45 48.94
CA LEU A 526 -6.84 -1.26 48.45
C LEU A 526 -7.97 -0.85 49.40
N ALA A 527 -8.72 -1.81 49.95
CA ALA A 527 -9.70 -1.52 51.00
C ALA A 527 -9.05 -0.85 52.22
N SER A 528 -7.90 -1.34 52.68
CA SER A 528 -7.18 -0.72 53.80
C SER A 528 -6.71 0.70 53.49
N PHE A 529 -6.28 0.95 52.25
CA PHE A 529 -5.87 2.28 51.81
C PHE A 529 -7.05 3.25 51.74
N VAL A 530 -8.21 2.80 51.26
CA VAL A 530 -9.46 3.58 51.25
C VAL A 530 -9.88 3.96 52.68
N GLU A 531 -9.84 3.02 53.63
CA GLU A 531 -10.15 3.31 55.04
C GLU A 531 -9.13 4.27 55.67
N PHE A 532 -7.85 4.11 55.35
CA PHE A 532 -6.81 5.05 55.78
C PHE A 532 -7.07 6.46 55.25
N PHE A 533 -7.39 6.61 53.96
CA PHE A 533 -7.77 7.89 53.37
C PHE A 533 -8.97 8.50 54.09
N LYS A 534 -10.03 7.73 54.34
CA LYS A 534 -11.24 8.22 55.05
C LYS A 534 -10.89 8.76 56.45
N ALA A 535 -9.97 8.11 57.16
CA ALA A 535 -9.53 8.57 58.48
C ALA A 535 -8.76 9.91 58.41
N VAL A 536 -7.86 10.06 57.44
CA VAL A 536 -7.14 11.33 57.19
C VAL A 536 -8.12 12.43 56.78
N TYR A 537 -9.04 12.13 55.88
CA TYR A 537 -10.07 13.07 55.43
C TYR A 537 -10.99 13.50 56.57
N ALA A 538 -11.45 12.57 57.41
CA ALA A 538 -12.24 12.88 58.60
C ALA A 538 -11.47 13.76 59.59
N THR A 539 -10.16 13.54 59.74
CA THR A 539 -9.29 14.38 60.56
C THR A 539 -9.31 15.81 60.03
N LEU A 540 -9.06 16.03 58.74
CA LEU A 540 -9.11 17.36 58.11
C LEU A 540 -10.49 18.02 58.27
N MET A 541 -11.57 17.26 58.08
CA MET A 541 -12.95 17.76 58.17
C MET A 541 -13.36 18.15 59.60
N SER A 542 -12.95 17.40 60.61
CA SER A 542 -13.31 17.63 62.02
C SER A 542 -12.82 18.98 62.58
N ASN A 543 -11.84 19.57 61.91
CA ASN A 543 -11.21 20.82 62.31
C ASN A 543 -12.01 22.07 61.90
N TRP A 544 -12.97 21.91 60.99
CA TRP A 544 -13.81 22.99 60.50
C TRP A 544 -15.16 23.01 61.21
N ARG A 545 -15.20 23.67 62.37
CA ARG A 545 -16.36 23.62 63.31
C ARG A 545 -17.60 24.43 62.89
N SER A 546 -17.62 25.13 61.76
CA SER A 546 -18.66 26.18 61.56
C SER A 546 -19.40 26.22 60.21
N ALA A 547 -19.10 25.39 59.20
CA ALA A 547 -19.95 25.25 57.99
C ALA A 547 -19.57 24.01 57.15
N SER A 548 -20.50 23.07 56.94
CA SER A 548 -20.19 21.74 56.37
C SER A 548 -19.73 21.73 54.90
N ARG A 549 -20.04 22.77 54.10
CA ARG A 549 -19.60 22.84 52.69
C ARG A 549 -18.22 23.49 52.53
N VAL A 550 -17.86 24.41 53.43
CA VAL A 550 -16.55 25.07 53.41
C VAL A 550 -15.47 24.07 53.82
N SER A 551 -15.79 23.13 54.71
CA SER A 551 -14.85 22.12 55.19
C SER A 551 -14.38 21.14 54.12
N GLU A 552 -15.28 20.68 53.24
CA GLU A 552 -14.94 19.68 52.20
C GLU A 552 -13.97 20.27 51.17
N ARG A 553 -14.28 21.48 50.70
CA ARG A 553 -13.42 22.20 49.75
C ARG A 553 -12.07 22.53 50.37
N ALA A 554 -12.01 22.97 51.63
CA ALA A 554 -10.75 23.28 52.29
C ALA A 554 -9.88 22.01 52.48
N ALA A 555 -10.48 20.87 52.84
CA ALA A 555 -9.76 19.61 52.95
C ALA A 555 -9.18 19.16 51.59
N TRP A 556 -9.97 19.29 50.52
CA TRP A 556 -9.51 19.06 49.15
C TRP A 556 -8.36 19.98 48.76
N GLU A 557 -8.47 21.29 49.02
CA GLU A 557 -7.45 22.28 48.68
C GLU A 557 -6.10 21.97 49.34
N ILE A 558 -6.11 21.58 50.62
CA ILE A 558 -4.90 21.15 51.36
C ILE A 558 -4.26 19.93 50.68
N LEU A 559 -5.05 18.89 50.38
CA LEU A 559 -4.56 17.66 49.77
C LEU A 559 -3.97 17.90 48.37
N VAL A 560 -4.65 18.69 47.54
CA VAL A 560 -4.18 19.04 46.19
C VAL A 560 -2.89 19.85 46.25
N LYS A 561 -2.85 20.93 47.04
CA LYS A 561 -1.62 21.74 47.15
C LYS A 561 -0.44 20.88 47.59
N ARG A 562 -0.65 19.97 48.56
CA ARG A 562 0.42 19.09 49.03
C ARG A 562 0.88 18.10 47.96
N VAL A 563 -0.04 17.50 47.22
CA VAL A 563 0.29 16.55 46.15
C VAL A 563 1.02 17.22 44.98
N VAL A 564 0.66 18.46 44.65
CA VAL A 564 1.23 19.22 43.52
C VAL A 564 2.57 19.86 43.87
N ASN A 565 2.69 20.52 45.03
CA ASN A 565 3.88 21.33 45.37
C ASN A 565 5.00 20.52 46.04
N GLY A 566 4.74 19.29 46.51
CA GLY A 566 5.78 18.45 47.14
C GLY A 566 6.11 18.85 48.59
N ASP A 567 7.29 18.44 49.06
CA ASP A 567 7.74 18.56 50.47
C ASP A 567 8.60 19.82 50.73
N GLY A 568 8.46 20.86 49.89
CA GLY A 568 9.19 22.11 50.08
C GLY A 568 8.83 22.78 51.41
N GLU A 569 9.83 23.08 52.26
CA GLU A 569 9.59 23.72 53.57
C GLU A 569 8.88 25.08 53.45
N SER A 570 9.14 25.82 52.37
CA SER A 570 8.47 27.10 52.08
C SER A 570 6.96 26.96 51.88
N ASP A 571 6.51 25.78 51.44
CA ASP A 571 5.14 25.57 50.97
C ASP A 571 4.25 25.05 52.10
N LYS A 572 4.83 24.49 53.16
CA LYS A 572 4.08 23.97 54.33
C LYS A 572 3.27 25.04 55.05
N GLU A 573 3.77 26.28 55.10
CA GLU A 573 3.01 27.40 55.66
C GLU A 573 1.82 27.78 54.78
N ASP A 574 1.96 27.77 53.46
CA ASP A 574 0.86 28.05 52.52
C ASP A 574 -0.20 26.93 52.49
N ILE A 575 0.23 25.68 52.67
CA ILE A 575 -0.66 24.52 52.69
C ILE A 575 -1.44 24.45 54.01
N TYR A 576 -0.75 24.49 55.15
CA TYR A 576 -1.33 24.16 56.45
C TYR A 576 -1.59 25.38 57.34
N GLY A 577 -1.18 26.59 56.95
CA GLY A 577 -1.35 27.82 57.75
C GLY A 577 -2.81 28.18 58.06
N VAL A 578 -3.76 27.62 57.31
CA VAL A 578 -5.20 27.77 57.54
C VAL A 578 -5.69 26.98 58.77
N LEU A 579 -4.92 25.97 59.21
CA LEU A 579 -5.28 25.12 60.35
C LEU A 579 -4.80 25.72 61.68
N ALA A 580 -5.61 25.57 62.72
CA ALA A 580 -5.24 25.99 64.08
C ALA A 580 -4.02 25.21 64.61
N GLY A 581 -3.12 25.89 65.34
CA GLY A 581 -1.79 25.36 65.68
C GLY A 581 -1.74 23.97 66.34
N GLY A 582 -2.64 23.66 67.28
CA GLY A 582 -2.66 22.34 67.93
C GLY A 582 -3.14 21.19 67.03
N VAL A 583 -3.93 21.52 66.02
CA VAL A 583 -4.49 20.59 65.04
C VAL A 583 -3.56 20.44 63.83
N ARG A 584 -2.87 21.52 63.47
CA ARG A 584 -2.00 21.63 62.30
C ARG A 584 -0.98 20.50 62.24
N GLN A 585 -0.25 20.25 63.35
CA GLN A 585 0.76 19.20 63.39
C GLN A 585 0.18 17.79 63.17
N GLN A 586 -0.99 17.52 63.74
CA GLN A 586 -1.65 16.21 63.58
C GLN A 586 -2.13 16.03 62.13
N ALA A 587 -2.75 17.06 61.56
CA ALA A 587 -3.24 17.04 60.18
C ALA A 587 -2.08 16.93 59.18
N GLU A 588 -1.02 17.70 59.37
CA GLU A 588 0.21 17.64 58.57
C GLU A 588 0.78 16.23 58.59
N ALA A 589 1.07 15.67 59.78
CA ALA A 589 1.61 14.31 59.89
C ALA A 589 0.73 13.25 59.19
N ALA A 590 -0.60 13.35 59.32
CA ALA A 590 -1.54 12.43 58.68
C ALA A 590 -1.57 12.58 57.15
N VAL A 591 -1.49 13.81 56.64
CA VAL A 591 -1.43 14.08 55.20
C VAL A 591 -0.09 13.63 54.61
N GLU A 592 1.02 13.87 55.30
CA GLU A 592 2.34 13.38 54.87
C GLU A 592 2.37 11.85 54.76
N GLU A 593 1.82 11.14 55.76
CA GLU A 593 1.72 9.67 55.70
C GLU A 593 0.82 9.22 54.53
N LEU A 594 -0.28 9.92 54.28
CA LEU A 594 -1.15 9.64 53.13
C LEU A 594 -0.44 9.81 51.80
N VAL A 595 0.27 10.92 51.60
CA VAL A 595 0.97 11.20 50.34
C VAL A 595 2.07 10.17 50.09
N ASN A 596 2.80 9.77 51.14
CA ASN A 596 3.81 8.70 51.06
C ASN A 596 3.21 7.35 50.64
N LYS A 597 2.05 6.97 51.20
CA LYS A 597 1.34 5.74 50.76
C LYS A 597 0.79 5.88 49.34
N MET A 598 0.23 7.03 49.01
CA MET A 598 -0.35 7.33 47.70
C MET A 598 0.70 7.29 46.59
N GLU A 599 1.96 7.61 46.88
CA GLU A 599 3.05 7.48 45.93
C GLU A 599 3.21 6.03 45.45
N GLY A 600 3.17 5.05 46.37
CA GLY A 600 3.19 3.62 46.01
C GLY A 600 2.05 3.25 45.06
N TRP A 601 0.82 3.65 45.39
CA TRP A 601 -0.36 3.41 44.56
C TRP A 601 -0.32 4.15 43.22
N SER A 602 0.31 5.33 43.19
CA SER A 602 0.50 6.13 41.98
C SER A 602 1.51 5.48 41.03
N MET A 603 2.58 4.88 41.58
CA MET A 603 3.55 4.11 40.80
C MET A 603 2.95 2.82 40.29
N GLU A 604 2.08 2.17 41.07
CA GLU A 604 1.37 0.97 40.63
C GLU A 604 0.40 1.26 39.48
N LEU A 605 -0.39 2.33 39.58
CA LEU A 605 -1.31 2.80 38.53
C LEU A 605 -0.59 2.98 37.18
N GLN A 606 0.62 3.51 37.21
CA GLN A 606 1.44 3.73 36.01
C GLN A 606 2.08 2.44 35.47
N ARG A 607 2.46 1.50 36.34
CA ARG A 607 3.30 0.36 35.96
C ARG A 607 2.53 -0.90 35.61
N HIS A 608 1.34 -1.10 36.19
CA HIS A 608 0.59 -2.34 35.99
C HIS A 608 0.15 -2.53 34.52
N CYS A 609 -0.43 -1.49 33.92
CA CYS A 609 -0.80 -1.43 32.51
C CYS A 609 -0.19 -0.19 31.86
N ALA A 610 1.14 -0.16 31.70
CA ALA A 610 1.88 1.03 31.27
C ALA A 610 1.44 1.60 29.91
N GLU A 611 1.11 0.74 28.94
CA GLU A 611 0.60 1.16 27.62
C GLU A 611 -0.76 1.88 27.76
N ASP A 612 -1.67 1.31 28.54
CA ASP A 612 -3.00 1.87 28.81
C ASP A 612 -2.91 3.17 29.61
N TRP A 613 -2.01 3.23 30.59
CA TRP A 613 -1.72 4.45 31.33
C TRP A 613 -1.21 5.55 30.41
N ASN A 614 -0.25 5.26 29.53
CA ASN A 614 0.30 6.25 28.62
C ASN A 614 -0.76 6.81 27.66
N GLN A 615 -1.62 5.94 27.12
CA GLN A 615 -2.75 6.36 26.29
C GLN A 615 -3.74 7.22 27.10
N PHE A 616 -4.10 6.79 28.30
CA PHE A 616 -5.02 7.50 29.18
C PHE A 616 -4.49 8.88 29.61
N ALA A 617 -3.22 8.96 30.01
CA ALA A 617 -2.56 10.21 30.36
C ALA A 617 -2.47 11.16 29.16
N GLY A 618 -2.16 10.64 27.97
CA GLY A 618 -2.19 11.40 26.72
C GLY A 618 -3.56 12.03 26.45
N ILE A 619 -4.64 11.27 26.65
CA ILE A 619 -6.02 11.75 26.53
C ILE A 619 -6.34 12.86 27.52
N LEU A 620 -5.94 12.72 28.79
CA LEU A 620 -6.15 13.76 29.80
C LEU A 620 -5.42 15.05 29.42
N ILE A 621 -4.14 14.95 29.03
CA ILE A 621 -3.34 16.11 28.60
C ILE A 621 -3.98 16.79 27.39
N GLN A 622 -4.45 16.02 26.42
CA GLN A 622 -5.14 16.53 25.24
C GLN A 622 -6.42 17.31 25.62
N CYS A 623 -7.25 16.74 26.51
CA CYS A 623 -8.48 17.38 26.97
C CYS A 623 -8.23 18.63 27.82
N LEU A 624 -7.14 18.63 28.60
CA LEU A 624 -6.74 19.77 29.44
C LEU A 624 -6.18 20.92 28.62
N SER A 625 -5.38 20.62 27.60
CA SER A 625 -4.75 21.63 26.74
C SER A 625 -5.76 22.35 25.86
N GLY A 626 -6.86 21.68 25.47
CA GLY A 626 -7.88 22.24 24.56
C GLY A 626 -7.39 22.47 23.12
N GLU A 627 -6.08 22.53 22.91
CA GLU A 627 -5.43 22.64 21.61
C GLU A 627 -5.04 21.26 21.09
N ARG A 628 -5.54 20.93 19.89
CA ARG A 628 -4.94 19.88 19.08
C ARG A 628 -3.59 20.39 18.58
N LYS A 629 -2.47 19.93 19.15
CA LYS A 629 -1.14 20.00 18.50
C LYS A 629 -1.07 19.02 17.31
N LYS A 630 -2.12 18.96 16.48
CA LYS A 630 -2.00 18.36 15.15
C LYS A 630 -1.31 19.43 14.32
N ASP A 631 -0.01 19.30 14.18
CA ASP A 631 0.81 20.18 13.34
C ASP A 631 0.12 20.40 11.99
N ALA A 632 -0.58 21.54 11.86
CA ALA A 632 -1.16 22.00 10.60
C ALA A 632 -0.08 22.14 9.50
N SER A 633 1.20 22.14 9.92
CA SER A 633 2.41 22.04 9.12
C SER A 633 2.49 20.79 8.23
N GLN A 634 1.81 19.68 8.56
CA GLN A 634 1.81 18.47 7.70
C GLN A 634 0.70 18.45 6.64
N MET A 635 -0.25 19.40 6.66
CA MET A 635 -1.28 19.52 5.61
C MET A 635 -0.83 20.36 4.40
N GLN A 636 0.41 20.85 4.35
CA GLN A 636 0.97 21.33 3.09
C GLN A 636 1.18 20.12 2.19
N PHE A 637 0.16 19.85 1.37
CA PHE A 637 0.24 19.00 0.20
C PHE A 637 1.42 19.50 -0.63
N GLN A 638 2.59 18.87 -0.45
CA GLN A 638 3.73 19.05 -1.34
C GLN A 638 3.29 18.47 -2.67
N ALA A 639 2.62 19.29 -3.48
CA ALA A 639 2.57 19.10 -4.91
C ALA A 639 4.02 19.21 -5.37
N SER A 640 4.72 18.07 -5.38
CA SER A 640 6.04 17.96 -5.95
C SER A 640 5.98 18.46 -7.39
N ASP A 641 6.92 19.35 -7.69
CA ASP A 641 7.11 20.05 -8.94
C ASP A 641 6.90 19.15 -10.15
N GLY A 642 5.99 19.59 -11.03
CA GLY A 642 5.66 18.92 -12.27
C GLY A 642 4.61 19.68 -13.09
N GLY A 643 4.73 21.00 -13.16
CA GLY A 643 4.16 21.86 -14.22
C GLY A 643 2.71 21.61 -14.65
N SER A 644 1.73 22.00 -13.83
CA SER A 644 0.53 22.68 -14.33
C SER A 644 -0.23 23.30 -13.15
N THR A 645 -0.31 24.63 -13.16
CA THR A 645 -0.86 25.47 -12.09
C THR A 645 -2.39 25.30 -12.00
N CYS A 646 -2.85 24.45 -11.09
CA CYS A 646 -4.16 24.58 -10.48
C CYS A 646 -3.96 25.12 -9.06
N ALA A 647 -3.87 26.44 -8.95
CA ALA A 647 -3.94 27.11 -7.65
C ALA A 647 -5.37 26.97 -7.11
N ILE A 648 -5.60 25.94 -6.28
CA ILE A 648 -6.82 25.81 -5.50
C ILE A 648 -6.59 26.56 -4.20
N LEU A 649 -7.18 27.76 -4.11
CA LEU A 649 -7.29 28.52 -2.87
C LEU A 649 -7.96 27.62 -1.81
N LEU A 650 -7.23 27.39 -0.73
CA LEU A 650 -7.69 26.73 0.49
C LEU A 650 -8.85 27.55 1.07
N PHE A 651 -10.08 27.11 0.85
CA PHE A 651 -11.17 27.45 1.77
C PHE A 651 -10.97 26.60 3.02
N LEU A 652 -10.75 27.27 4.15
CA LEU A 652 -10.83 26.71 5.49
C LEU A 652 -12.11 25.85 5.61
N PRO A 653 -12.11 24.79 6.44
CA PRO A 653 -13.36 24.13 6.79
C PRO A 653 -14.32 25.18 7.33
N VAL A 654 -15.47 25.30 6.67
CA VAL A 654 -16.60 26.08 7.17
C VAL A 654 -16.87 25.56 8.58
N PRO A 655 -16.81 26.39 9.64
CA PRO A 655 -17.27 25.96 10.95
C PRO A 655 -18.72 25.52 10.75
N ILE A 656 -19.11 24.42 11.39
CA ILE A 656 -20.51 24.01 11.49
C ILE A 656 -21.26 25.21 12.10
N MET A 657 -21.79 26.08 11.23
CA MET A 657 -22.56 27.26 11.60
C MET A 657 -23.93 26.73 11.96
N LEU A 658 -24.09 26.39 13.23
CA LEU A 658 -25.41 26.28 13.85
C LEU A 658 -26.04 27.67 13.75
N HIS A 659 -27.06 27.77 12.90
CA HIS A 659 -27.90 28.96 12.78
C HIS A 659 -28.51 29.30 14.14
N GLU A 660 -28.19 30.48 14.68
CA GLU A 660 -29.05 31.16 15.65
C GLU A 660 -30.38 31.51 14.96
N VAL A 661 -31.49 31.09 15.58
CA VAL A 661 -32.85 31.64 15.39
C VAL A 661 -33.33 32.13 16.75
#